data_AF-A0A4Y9MTY1-F1
#
_entry.id   AF-A0A4Y9MTY1-F1
#
_cell.length_a   1.000
_cell.length_b   1.000
_cell.length_c   1.000
_cell.angle_alpha   90.00
_cell.angle_beta   90.00
_cell.angle_gamma   90.00
#
_symmetry.space_group_name_H-M   'P 1'
#
loop_
_entity.id
_entity.type
_entity.pdbx_description
1 polymer ?
#
loop_
_entity_poly.entity_id
_entity_poly.type
_entity_poly.pdbx_seq_one_letter_code
_entity_poly.pdbx_strand_id
1 'polypeptide(L)'
;MDLAAFADPGTRVSFSPVRENVVRATWDEDGRSRSARFRLDESGPTHARFDEEAEQLYRSFLAGQGMGNLRALARNILQVIPEFPGFIPSLGRLEGVAPTDGDAAALLLAAAESSPDFTNVVFVAADAGLGKTVLLKQVVRDQARRYLAGEVTSLWLYVDAQARRLAALDEAMAGELDRIRAKFSYDAAVPLVRTGALTLVVDGFDELIGSVGAYDEAFNSLADFIGGLEGGGTLVAAARSAYYEQEFLARVGRGLGRGERWRVRPLRLKEWGPTQRKALVLGEADRRGLGIETGERAYLQVEEALAGGELAGVAGKPFFVDRTADLILDGGITPEGARGGLLDRLVNAYLERDAGKLLSAAKSPLLSVDALRSFFDELAFEMWRQETRELSRASVRELASLLGEMEGLDEDGVREVATRAPYLAMLREGSLPGSVGWEHDVYFAHFLSRPLSEGMEDGDARKLARLLRRGRLPEEAALLAGKLTHEIPSQGLIDLLAAAVLSEDIDMDRVRRNAGLLAGGRLAGERHEGLRLHGLRVGDISLGSAEFVACMLDGLDLGGTDLTGTRFLSCEAITPCLFQRVVVAPSSTVLEIGDIPVDAFQGVILRGDASDRWLYSPNEIRDTLNACGLPAAAPELTTRRVDPAVLNLLERVCKVFAHTNFVAEAADNDFTVVTRDGAWPFLRKALIDSGLVVPRVRQASGHKTFLERTVPPAIIMAGLDVDATVPSEVAAFWERLETDSMSG
;
A
#
# COMPACT_ATOMS: atom_id res chain seq x y z
N MET A 1 -44.33 15.92 -11.47
CA MET A 1 -43.06 15.83 -12.20
C MET A 1 -42.69 14.36 -12.40
N ASP A 2 -42.82 13.55 -11.36
CA ASP A 2 -42.48 12.12 -11.28
C ASP A 2 -43.11 11.27 -12.39
N LEU A 3 -44.42 11.41 -12.64
CA LEU A 3 -45.12 10.63 -13.68
C LEU A 3 -44.57 10.89 -15.09
N ALA A 4 -43.99 12.07 -15.34
CA ALA A 4 -43.43 12.37 -16.65
C ALA A 4 -42.18 11.53 -16.94
N ALA A 5 -41.46 11.09 -15.90
CA ALA A 5 -40.31 10.21 -16.03
C ALA A 5 -40.68 8.78 -16.45
N PHE A 6 -41.95 8.40 -16.34
CA PHE A 6 -42.50 7.10 -16.77
C PHE A 6 -43.35 7.21 -18.04
N ALA A 7 -43.55 8.42 -18.57
CA ALA A 7 -44.37 8.63 -19.75
C ALA A 7 -43.54 8.48 -21.04
N ASP A 8 -44.21 8.14 -22.14
CA ASP A 8 -43.57 8.02 -23.45
C ASP A 8 -42.93 9.35 -23.87
N PRO A 9 -41.73 9.34 -24.49
CA PRO A 9 -41.06 10.56 -24.94
C PRO A 9 -41.95 11.46 -25.80
N GLY A 10 -42.05 12.73 -25.44
CA GLY A 10 -42.83 13.73 -26.16
C GLY A 10 -44.34 13.78 -25.81
N THR A 11 -44.82 12.89 -24.94
CA THR A 11 -46.21 12.96 -24.43
C THR A 11 -46.30 13.88 -23.22
N ARG A 12 -47.50 14.44 -22.96
CA ARG A 12 -47.73 15.34 -21.82
C ARG A 12 -48.57 14.65 -20.76
N VAL A 13 -48.08 14.68 -19.52
CA VAL A 13 -48.90 14.35 -18.35
C VAL A 13 -49.88 15.49 -18.09
N SER A 14 -51.17 15.17 -18.07
CA SER A 14 -52.24 16.12 -17.78
C SER A 14 -52.82 15.85 -16.40
N PHE A 15 -53.15 16.92 -15.67
CA PHE A 15 -53.70 16.85 -14.33
C PHE A 15 -55.06 17.56 -14.29
N SER A 16 -56.06 16.90 -13.71
CA SER A 16 -57.39 17.47 -13.50
C SER A 16 -57.80 17.29 -12.02
N PRO A 17 -58.25 18.35 -11.34
CA PRO A 17 -58.72 18.24 -9.96
C PRO A 17 -59.99 17.37 -9.92
N VAL A 18 -60.07 16.46 -8.96
CA VAL A 18 -61.28 15.65 -8.72
C VAL A 18 -62.06 16.19 -7.52
N ARG A 19 -61.34 16.56 -6.46
CA ARG A 19 -61.84 17.13 -5.19
C ARG A 19 -60.66 17.69 -4.40
N GLU A 20 -60.91 18.33 -3.26
CA GLU A 20 -59.86 18.86 -2.38
C GLU A 20 -58.80 17.80 -2.07
N ASN A 21 -57.52 18.14 -2.30
CA ASN A 21 -56.36 17.26 -2.15
C ASN A 21 -56.36 15.96 -2.98
N VAL A 22 -57.19 15.87 -4.02
CA VAL A 22 -57.20 14.73 -4.95
C VAL A 22 -57.13 15.19 -6.40
N VAL A 23 -56.06 14.77 -7.08
CA VAL A 23 -55.84 15.03 -8.51
C VAL A 23 -55.96 13.74 -9.31
N ARG A 24 -56.53 13.81 -10.49
CA ARG A 24 -56.42 12.74 -11.50
C ARG A 24 -55.30 13.13 -12.46
N ALA A 25 -54.36 12.22 -12.70
CA ALA A 25 -53.37 12.37 -13.74
C ALA A 25 -53.65 11.39 -14.89
N THR A 26 -53.35 11.82 -16.11
CA THR A 26 -53.43 11.04 -17.35
C THR A 26 -52.13 11.21 -18.15
N TRP A 27 -51.55 10.10 -18.60
CA TRP A 27 -50.29 10.05 -19.35
C TRP A 27 -50.30 8.86 -20.31
N ASP A 28 -49.42 8.86 -21.30
CA ASP A 28 -49.24 7.72 -22.20
C ASP A 28 -47.94 6.98 -21.84
N GLU A 29 -48.00 5.65 -21.83
CA GLU A 29 -46.90 4.75 -21.51
C GLU A 29 -47.02 3.50 -22.40
N ASP A 30 -45.95 3.12 -23.08
CA ASP A 30 -45.91 2.03 -24.06
C ASP A 30 -47.01 2.15 -25.13
N GLY A 31 -47.30 3.38 -25.56
CA GLY A 31 -48.35 3.71 -26.52
C GLY A 31 -49.78 3.53 -25.98
N ARG A 32 -49.97 3.39 -24.66
CA ARG A 32 -51.28 3.23 -24.02
C ARG A 32 -51.57 4.39 -23.07
N SER A 33 -52.77 4.93 -23.18
CA SER A 33 -53.24 5.95 -22.24
C SER A 33 -53.56 5.36 -20.87
N ARG A 34 -52.94 5.91 -19.83
CA ARG A 34 -53.05 5.53 -18.42
C ARG A 34 -53.73 6.62 -17.62
N SER A 35 -54.40 6.25 -16.52
CA SER A 35 -54.93 7.22 -15.57
C SER A 35 -54.89 6.73 -14.13
N ALA A 36 -54.60 7.64 -13.20
CA ALA A 36 -54.65 7.38 -11.76
C ALA A 36 -55.15 8.59 -10.99
N ARG A 37 -55.70 8.33 -9.79
CA ARG A 37 -56.06 9.36 -8.81
C ARG A 37 -55.01 9.38 -7.70
N PHE A 38 -54.56 10.57 -7.33
CA PHE A 38 -53.52 10.79 -6.33
C PHE A 38 -54.07 11.63 -5.20
N ARG A 39 -53.80 11.22 -3.96
CA ARG A 39 -54.02 12.04 -2.77
C ARG A 39 -52.75 12.83 -2.49
N LEU A 40 -52.90 14.14 -2.31
CA LEU A 40 -51.81 15.06 -2.05
C LEU A 40 -51.83 15.53 -0.59
N ASP A 41 -50.66 15.82 -0.03
CA ASP A 41 -50.46 16.60 1.19
C ASP A 41 -49.52 17.80 0.92
N GLU A 42 -49.04 18.46 1.97
CA GLU A 42 -48.10 19.60 1.86
C GLU A 42 -46.75 19.22 1.25
N SER A 43 -46.36 17.94 1.29
CA SER A 43 -45.11 17.40 0.76
C SER A 43 -45.24 16.77 -0.63
N GLY A 44 -46.47 16.48 -1.07
CA GLY A 44 -46.77 15.97 -2.40
C GLY A 44 -47.68 14.73 -2.40
N PRO A 45 -47.57 13.83 -3.40
CA PRO A 45 -48.43 12.66 -3.49
C PRO A 45 -48.10 11.60 -2.42
N THR A 46 -49.11 11.22 -1.63
CA THR A 46 -48.96 10.21 -0.58
C THR A 46 -49.53 8.85 -0.99
N HIS A 47 -50.63 8.85 -1.73
CA HIS A 47 -51.34 7.65 -2.16
C HIS A 47 -51.76 7.77 -3.62
N ALA A 48 -51.84 6.64 -4.30
CA ALA A 48 -52.33 6.51 -5.65
C ALA A 48 -53.38 5.41 -5.76
N ARG A 49 -54.35 5.62 -6.65
CA ARG A 49 -55.31 4.62 -7.10
C ARG A 49 -55.25 4.55 -8.61
N PHE A 50 -54.67 3.47 -9.12
CA PHE A 50 -54.52 3.20 -10.54
C PHE A 50 -55.69 2.31 -10.99
N ASP A 51 -56.38 2.71 -12.06
CA ASP A 51 -57.59 2.02 -12.56
C ASP A 51 -58.63 1.72 -11.45
N GLU A 52 -59.16 0.49 -11.39
CA GLU A 52 -60.12 0.03 -10.37
C GLU A 52 -59.46 -0.54 -9.11
N GLU A 53 -58.13 -0.59 -9.05
CA GLU A 53 -57.37 -1.19 -7.94
C GLU A 53 -57.60 -0.47 -6.61
N ALA A 54 -57.18 -1.13 -5.52
CA ALA A 54 -57.17 -0.54 -4.19
C ALA A 54 -56.23 0.65 -4.12
N GLU A 55 -56.53 1.60 -3.22
CA GLU A 55 -55.61 2.69 -2.93
C GLU A 55 -54.33 2.15 -2.28
N GLN A 56 -53.18 2.60 -2.76
CA GLN A 56 -51.87 2.18 -2.30
C GLN A 56 -50.96 3.38 -2.05
N LEU A 57 -49.90 3.19 -1.26
CA LEU A 57 -48.88 4.22 -1.05
C LEU A 57 -48.25 4.63 -2.39
N TYR A 58 -47.92 5.90 -2.53
CA TYR A 58 -47.34 6.44 -3.77
C TYR A 58 -46.06 5.71 -4.18
N ARG A 59 -45.18 5.42 -3.22
CA ARG A 59 -43.97 4.58 -3.44
C ARG A 59 -44.30 3.20 -4.02
N SER A 60 -45.36 2.56 -3.52
CA SER A 60 -45.76 1.21 -3.95
C SER A 60 -46.34 1.24 -5.36
N PHE A 61 -47.04 2.32 -5.69
CA PHE A 61 -47.51 2.58 -7.04
C PHE A 61 -46.35 2.75 -8.03
N LEU A 62 -45.36 3.61 -7.73
CA LEU A 62 -44.18 3.78 -8.60
C LEU A 62 -43.37 2.48 -8.77
N ALA A 63 -43.29 1.65 -7.72
CA ALA A 63 -42.62 0.36 -7.78
C ALA A 63 -43.43 -0.74 -8.50
N GLY A 64 -44.72 -0.49 -8.76
CA GLY A 64 -45.70 -1.46 -9.24
C GLY A 64 -45.50 -1.89 -10.70
N GLN A 65 -46.26 -2.90 -11.13
CA GLN A 65 -46.12 -3.47 -12.48
C GLN A 65 -46.44 -2.49 -13.62
N GLY A 66 -47.31 -1.51 -13.36
CA GLY A 66 -47.69 -0.49 -14.34
C GLY A 66 -46.82 0.77 -14.30
N MET A 67 -45.67 0.72 -13.63
CA MET A 67 -44.66 1.78 -13.56
C MET A 67 -43.27 1.09 -13.61
N GLY A 68 -42.42 1.25 -12.58
CA GLY A 68 -41.04 0.72 -12.60
C GLY A 68 -40.88 -0.81 -12.52
N ASN A 69 -41.93 -1.56 -12.16
CA ASN A 69 -41.94 -3.02 -12.05
C ASN A 69 -40.72 -3.60 -11.30
N LEU A 70 -40.45 -3.07 -10.11
CA LEU A 70 -39.26 -3.42 -9.34
C LEU A 70 -39.21 -4.89 -8.93
N ARG A 71 -40.36 -5.57 -8.85
CA ARG A 71 -40.39 -7.03 -8.66
C ARG A 71 -39.79 -7.80 -9.83
N ALA A 72 -40.02 -7.37 -11.07
CA ALA A 72 -39.36 -7.99 -12.22
C ALA A 72 -37.86 -7.66 -12.22
N LEU A 73 -37.51 -6.40 -11.91
CA LEU A 73 -36.12 -5.97 -11.80
C LEU A 73 -35.34 -6.80 -10.77
N ALA A 74 -35.91 -7.02 -9.58
CA ALA A 74 -35.30 -7.84 -8.53
C ALA A 74 -34.99 -9.27 -9.01
N ARG A 75 -35.88 -9.90 -9.80
CA ARG A 75 -35.60 -11.22 -10.38
C ARG A 75 -34.45 -11.18 -11.38
N ASN A 76 -34.40 -10.14 -12.22
CA ASN A 76 -33.33 -9.97 -13.20
C ASN A 76 -31.98 -9.72 -12.51
N ILE A 77 -31.95 -8.95 -11.42
CA ILE A 77 -30.75 -8.75 -10.58
C ILE A 77 -30.20 -10.10 -10.10
N LEU A 78 -31.08 -11.01 -9.62
CA LEU A 78 -30.65 -12.34 -9.17
C LEU A 78 -30.13 -13.25 -10.29
N GLN A 79 -30.47 -12.96 -11.55
CA GLN A 79 -29.95 -13.67 -12.72
C GLN A 79 -28.61 -13.10 -13.20
N VAL A 80 -28.42 -11.79 -13.09
CA VAL A 80 -27.24 -11.08 -13.60
C VAL A 80 -26.09 -11.05 -12.58
N ILE A 81 -26.40 -10.86 -11.30
CA ILE A 81 -25.40 -10.88 -10.22
C ILE A 81 -25.30 -12.32 -9.72
N PRO A 82 -24.16 -13.01 -9.91
CA PRO A 82 -24.02 -14.40 -9.48
C PRO A 82 -24.08 -14.52 -7.95
N GLU A 83 -24.33 -15.74 -7.49
CA GLU A 83 -24.10 -16.08 -6.09
C GLU A 83 -22.60 -16.19 -5.83
N PHE A 84 -22.16 -15.73 -4.66
CA PHE A 84 -20.79 -15.86 -4.20
C PHE A 84 -20.73 -16.95 -3.13
N PRO A 85 -20.71 -18.24 -3.51
CA PRO A 85 -20.58 -19.33 -2.55
C PRO A 85 -19.29 -19.15 -1.75
N GLY A 86 -19.39 -19.15 -0.42
CA GLY A 86 -18.24 -18.89 0.45
C GLY A 86 -17.93 -17.40 0.68
N PHE A 87 -18.88 -16.48 0.44
CA PHE A 87 -18.72 -15.08 0.82
C PHE A 87 -18.31 -14.94 2.29
N ILE A 88 -17.16 -14.32 2.53
CA ILE A 88 -16.66 -14.00 3.87
C ILE A 88 -17.02 -12.55 4.20
N PRO A 89 -17.82 -12.31 5.26
CA PRO A 89 -18.21 -10.96 5.63
C PRO A 89 -16.98 -10.10 5.96
N SER A 90 -16.91 -8.92 5.33
CA SER A 90 -15.84 -7.96 5.54
C SER A 90 -16.14 -7.10 6.77
N LEU A 91 -15.11 -6.66 7.48
CA LEU A 91 -15.28 -5.71 8.58
C LEU A 91 -15.17 -4.28 8.05
N GLY A 92 -15.86 -3.36 8.71
CA GLY A 92 -15.81 -1.95 8.36
C GLY A 92 -15.93 -1.04 9.58
N ARG A 93 -15.71 0.25 9.31
CA ARG A 93 -15.92 1.36 10.24
C ARG A 93 -16.85 2.37 9.58
N LEU A 94 -17.99 2.63 10.20
CA LEU A 94 -18.87 3.73 9.82
C LEU A 94 -18.42 4.98 10.58
N GLU A 95 -18.01 6.01 9.85
CA GLU A 95 -17.58 7.29 10.40
C GLU A 95 -18.78 8.15 10.79
N GLY A 96 -18.62 8.94 11.85
CA GLY A 96 -19.67 9.80 12.41
C GLY A 96 -19.23 10.44 13.72
N VAL A 97 -20.16 11.02 14.48
CA VAL A 97 -19.87 11.60 15.81
C VAL A 97 -19.29 10.55 16.77
N ALA A 98 -19.76 9.30 16.65
CA ALA A 98 -19.18 8.14 17.31
C ALA A 98 -18.91 7.06 16.23
N PRO A 99 -17.64 6.81 15.87
CA PRO A 99 -17.29 5.78 14.90
C PRO A 99 -17.76 4.40 15.38
N THR A 100 -18.37 3.63 14.48
CA THR A 100 -18.89 2.29 14.80
C THR A 100 -18.18 1.24 13.95
N ASP A 101 -17.55 0.27 14.61
CA ASP A 101 -16.90 -0.87 13.97
C ASP A 101 -17.85 -2.08 13.93
N GLY A 102 -17.80 -2.89 12.87
CA GLY A 102 -18.66 -4.06 12.75
C GLY A 102 -18.61 -4.72 11.38
N ASP A 103 -19.60 -5.58 11.11
CA ASP A 103 -19.82 -6.16 9.79
C ASP A 103 -20.15 -5.07 8.75
N ALA A 104 -19.39 -5.03 7.66
CA ALA A 104 -19.49 -3.96 6.68
C ALA A 104 -20.83 -3.97 5.93
N ALA A 105 -21.45 -5.13 5.70
CA ALA A 105 -22.75 -5.21 5.05
C ALA A 105 -23.85 -4.66 5.97
N ALA A 106 -23.83 -5.03 7.25
CA ALA A 106 -24.75 -4.50 8.25
C ALA A 106 -24.57 -2.99 8.44
N LEU A 107 -23.33 -2.50 8.53
CA LEU A 107 -23.03 -1.08 8.62
C LEU A 107 -23.48 -0.32 7.37
N LEU A 108 -23.30 -0.89 6.17
CA LEU A 108 -23.75 -0.29 4.92
C LEU A 108 -25.28 -0.18 4.86
N LEU A 109 -26.00 -1.23 5.24
CA LEU A 109 -27.46 -1.22 5.31
C LEU A 109 -27.95 -0.16 6.31
N ALA A 110 -27.36 -0.10 7.52
CA ALA A 110 -27.68 0.92 8.52
C ALA A 110 -27.31 2.34 8.07
N ALA A 111 -26.24 2.48 7.28
CA ALA A 111 -25.84 3.74 6.67
C ALA A 111 -26.88 4.22 5.65
N ALA A 112 -27.43 3.28 4.89
CA ALA A 112 -28.35 3.50 3.79
C ALA A 112 -29.84 3.59 4.19
N GLU A 113 -30.17 3.44 5.48
CA GLU A 113 -31.55 3.63 5.95
C GLU A 113 -32.04 5.06 5.63
N SER A 114 -33.09 5.13 4.81
CA SER A 114 -33.65 6.40 4.33
C SER A 114 -34.10 7.30 5.47
N SER A 115 -33.74 8.57 5.40
CA SER A 115 -34.22 9.62 6.29
C SER A 115 -35.26 10.47 5.57
N PRO A 116 -36.37 10.85 6.21
CA PRO A 116 -37.37 11.74 5.60
C PRO A 116 -36.87 13.19 5.44
N ASP A 117 -35.81 13.56 6.18
CA ASP A 117 -35.33 14.94 6.25
C ASP A 117 -34.08 15.18 5.40
N PHE A 118 -33.39 14.12 4.98
CA PHE A 118 -32.13 14.22 4.23
C PHE A 118 -31.94 13.09 3.21
N THR A 119 -31.48 13.44 2.02
CA THR A 119 -30.85 12.51 1.09
C THR A 119 -29.58 11.96 1.73
N ASN A 120 -29.51 10.63 1.89
CA ASN A 120 -28.29 9.99 2.37
C ASN A 120 -27.34 9.70 1.21
N VAL A 121 -26.09 10.13 1.32
CA VAL A 121 -24.99 9.74 0.43
C VAL A 121 -24.01 8.91 1.22
N VAL A 122 -24.00 7.59 1.02
CA VAL A 122 -23.09 6.67 1.70
C VAL A 122 -21.84 6.48 0.86
N PHE A 123 -20.69 6.94 1.36
CA PHE A 123 -19.41 6.78 0.66
C PHE A 123 -18.67 5.55 1.19
N VAL A 124 -18.54 4.51 0.37
CA VAL A 124 -17.78 3.31 0.71
C VAL A 124 -16.37 3.45 0.14
N ALA A 125 -15.36 3.59 1.01
CA ALA A 125 -13.97 3.62 0.61
C ALA A 125 -13.22 2.38 1.10
N ALA A 126 -12.40 1.83 0.21
CA ALA A 126 -11.57 0.68 0.49
C ALA A 126 -10.40 0.65 -0.50
N ASP A 127 -9.22 0.30 0.00
CA ASP A 127 -8.06 0.05 -0.84
C ASP A 127 -8.30 -1.13 -1.79
N ALA A 128 -7.49 -1.20 -2.84
CA ALA A 128 -7.59 -2.25 -3.83
C ALA A 128 -7.41 -3.64 -3.19
N GLY A 129 -8.29 -4.59 -3.54
CA GLY A 129 -8.21 -5.95 -3.02
C GLY A 129 -8.91 -6.19 -1.68
N LEU A 130 -9.52 -5.18 -1.04
CA LEU A 130 -10.34 -5.33 0.17
C LEU A 130 -11.79 -5.83 -0.07
N GLY A 131 -12.09 -6.33 -1.28
CA GLY A 131 -13.37 -6.99 -1.55
C GLY A 131 -14.59 -6.08 -1.72
N LYS A 132 -14.42 -4.76 -1.90
CA LYS A 132 -15.50 -3.76 -2.07
C LYS A 132 -16.57 -4.18 -3.09
N THR A 133 -16.18 -4.54 -4.31
CA THR A 133 -17.11 -4.94 -5.37
C THR A 133 -17.89 -6.21 -5.00
N VAL A 134 -17.24 -7.18 -4.35
CA VAL A 134 -17.90 -8.42 -3.90
C VAL A 134 -18.92 -8.11 -2.80
N LEU A 135 -18.54 -7.27 -1.82
CA LEU A 135 -19.44 -6.80 -0.77
C LEU A 135 -20.69 -6.12 -1.35
N LEU A 136 -20.51 -5.16 -2.26
CA LEU A 136 -21.64 -4.41 -2.85
C LEU A 136 -22.57 -5.32 -3.64
N LYS A 137 -22.01 -6.21 -4.47
CA LYS A 137 -22.82 -7.18 -5.24
C LYS A 137 -23.56 -8.14 -4.33
N GLN A 138 -22.94 -8.61 -3.26
CA GLN A 138 -23.58 -9.47 -2.26
C GLN A 138 -24.75 -8.75 -1.57
N VAL A 139 -24.55 -7.51 -1.10
CA VAL A 139 -25.60 -6.72 -0.44
C VAL A 139 -26.77 -6.45 -1.39
N VAL A 140 -26.50 -6.09 -2.65
CA VAL A 140 -27.55 -5.86 -3.66
C VAL A 140 -28.34 -7.14 -3.93
N ARG A 141 -27.65 -8.28 -4.08
CA ARG A 141 -28.29 -9.59 -4.30
C ARG A 141 -29.17 -9.98 -3.11
N ASP A 142 -28.68 -9.83 -1.89
CA ASP A 142 -29.45 -10.15 -0.69
C ASP A 142 -30.66 -9.22 -0.52
N GLN A 143 -30.51 -7.92 -0.82
CA GLN A 143 -31.65 -7.01 -0.86
C GLN A 143 -32.70 -7.40 -1.91
N ALA A 144 -32.29 -7.86 -3.10
CA ALA A 144 -33.24 -8.33 -4.10
C ALA A 144 -34.02 -9.57 -3.63
N ARG A 145 -33.37 -10.50 -2.91
CA ARG A 145 -34.06 -11.66 -2.29
C ARG A 145 -35.07 -11.23 -1.25
N ARG A 146 -34.66 -10.38 -0.31
CA ARG A 146 -35.51 -9.85 0.77
C ARG A 146 -36.68 -9.03 0.22
N TYR A 147 -36.46 -8.27 -0.85
CA TYR A 147 -37.50 -7.49 -1.53
C TYR A 147 -38.56 -8.40 -2.15
N LEU A 148 -38.14 -9.49 -2.82
CA LEU A 148 -39.07 -10.48 -3.37
C LEU A 148 -39.86 -11.22 -2.28
N ALA A 149 -39.24 -11.49 -1.14
CA ALA A 149 -39.88 -12.07 0.04
C ALA A 149 -40.82 -11.08 0.77
N GLY A 150 -40.75 -9.78 0.47
CA GLY A 150 -41.54 -8.74 1.12
C GLY A 150 -41.01 -8.31 2.49
N GLU A 151 -39.77 -8.66 2.83
CA GLU A 151 -39.11 -8.32 4.10
C GLU A 151 -38.58 -6.88 4.12
N VAL A 152 -38.36 -6.30 2.94
CA VAL A 152 -37.91 -4.92 2.74
C VAL A 152 -38.73 -4.25 1.65
N THR A 153 -38.84 -2.92 1.73
CA THR A 153 -39.64 -2.12 0.80
C THR A 153 -38.82 -1.38 -0.25
N SER A 154 -37.49 -1.37 -0.12
CA SER A 154 -36.58 -0.72 -1.06
C SER A 154 -35.76 -1.78 -1.80
N LEU A 155 -35.68 -1.67 -3.12
CA LEU A 155 -34.80 -2.48 -3.95
C LEU A 155 -33.47 -1.76 -4.15
N TRP A 156 -32.36 -2.50 -4.18
CA TRP A 156 -31.06 -1.92 -4.47
C TRP A 156 -30.66 -2.24 -5.91
N LEU A 157 -30.12 -1.25 -6.62
CA LEU A 157 -29.64 -1.39 -7.99
C LEU A 157 -28.13 -1.13 -8.04
N TYR A 158 -27.38 -2.16 -8.43
CA TYR A 158 -25.94 -2.05 -8.68
C TYR A 158 -25.70 -1.39 -10.03
N VAL A 159 -24.87 -0.36 -10.04
CA VAL A 159 -24.42 0.35 -11.23
C VAL A 159 -22.91 0.18 -11.32
N ASP A 160 -22.46 -0.56 -12.33
CA ASP A 160 -21.05 -0.73 -12.64
C ASP A 160 -20.57 0.49 -13.44
N ALA A 161 -19.87 1.39 -12.77
CA ALA A 161 -19.21 2.51 -13.42
C ALA A 161 -17.83 2.13 -13.97
N GLN A 162 -17.35 0.92 -13.70
CA GLN A 162 -16.04 0.47 -14.16
C GLN A 162 -16.09 0.24 -15.68
N ALA A 163 -15.06 0.70 -16.39
CA ALA A 163 -14.89 0.58 -17.86
C ALA A 163 -15.77 1.46 -18.78
N ARG A 164 -16.62 2.36 -18.25
CA ARG A 164 -17.42 3.30 -19.06
C ARG A 164 -16.77 4.68 -19.09
N ARG A 165 -15.96 4.93 -20.13
CA ARG A 165 -15.33 6.24 -20.35
C ARG A 165 -16.35 7.33 -20.56
N LEU A 166 -16.10 8.51 -19.99
CA LEU A 166 -16.83 9.75 -20.32
C LEU A 166 -18.33 9.72 -19.99
N ALA A 167 -18.80 8.71 -19.26
CA ALA A 167 -20.21 8.58 -18.94
C ALA A 167 -20.60 9.50 -17.78
N ALA A 168 -21.53 10.44 -18.04
CA ALA A 168 -22.34 11.01 -16.97
C ALA A 168 -23.04 9.87 -16.21
N LEU A 169 -23.40 10.09 -14.94
CA LEU A 169 -24.07 9.08 -14.11
C LEU A 169 -25.29 8.47 -14.83
N ASP A 170 -26.00 9.29 -15.61
CA ASP A 170 -27.14 8.92 -16.43
C ASP A 170 -26.83 7.85 -17.47
N GLU A 171 -25.68 7.91 -18.14
CA GLU A 171 -25.26 6.92 -19.14
C GLU A 171 -24.86 5.59 -18.49
N ALA A 172 -24.19 5.65 -17.33
CA ALA A 172 -23.86 4.46 -16.55
C ALA A 172 -25.13 3.75 -16.07
N MET A 173 -26.11 4.52 -15.56
CA MET A 173 -27.41 4.00 -15.17
C MET A 173 -28.18 3.40 -16.35
N ALA A 174 -28.30 4.13 -17.46
CA ALA A 174 -29.03 3.68 -18.64
C ALA A 174 -28.52 2.33 -19.15
N GLY A 175 -27.19 2.19 -19.29
CA GLY A 175 -26.64 0.94 -19.78
C GLY A 175 -26.71 -0.23 -18.79
N GLU A 176 -26.77 0.03 -17.47
CA GLU A 176 -27.03 -1.05 -16.50
C GLU A 176 -28.52 -1.44 -16.47
N LEU A 177 -29.44 -0.48 -16.60
CA LEU A 177 -30.87 -0.74 -16.76
C LEU A 177 -31.15 -1.59 -18.01
N ASP A 178 -30.48 -1.31 -19.13
CA ASP A 178 -30.57 -2.10 -20.36
C ASP A 178 -30.04 -3.53 -20.15
N ARG A 179 -28.88 -3.66 -19.50
CA ARG A 179 -28.26 -4.96 -19.21
C ARG A 179 -29.19 -5.87 -18.40
N ILE A 180 -29.86 -5.31 -17.40
CA ILE A 180 -30.81 -6.03 -16.54
C ILE A 180 -32.24 -6.02 -17.09
N ARG A 181 -32.46 -5.50 -18.30
CA ARG A 181 -33.76 -5.41 -19.00
C ARG A 181 -34.85 -4.77 -18.13
N ALA A 182 -34.53 -3.63 -17.52
CA ALA A 182 -35.51 -2.82 -16.81
C ALA A 182 -36.60 -2.32 -17.76
N LYS A 183 -37.79 -2.05 -17.22
CA LYS A 183 -38.93 -1.53 -18.00
C LYS A 183 -39.08 -0.01 -17.95
N PHE A 184 -38.10 0.68 -17.37
CA PHE A 184 -38.11 2.12 -17.20
C PHE A 184 -36.75 2.69 -17.60
N SER A 185 -36.74 3.95 -18.06
CA SER A 185 -35.52 4.68 -18.41
C SER A 185 -34.80 5.23 -17.17
N TYR A 186 -33.58 5.74 -17.35
CA TYR A 186 -32.84 6.36 -16.26
C TYR A 186 -33.57 7.56 -15.63
N ASP A 187 -34.41 8.28 -16.37
CA ASP A 187 -35.22 9.39 -15.86
C ASP A 187 -36.12 8.97 -14.68
N ALA A 188 -36.66 7.75 -14.73
CA ALA A 188 -37.50 7.19 -13.69
C ALA A 188 -36.71 6.74 -12.44
N ALA A 189 -35.37 6.68 -12.50
CA ALA A 189 -34.55 6.34 -11.35
C ALA A 189 -34.65 7.41 -10.24
N VAL A 190 -34.65 8.70 -10.60
CA VAL A 190 -34.75 9.83 -9.63
C VAL A 190 -36.01 9.72 -8.75
N PRO A 191 -37.24 9.65 -9.29
CA PRO A 191 -38.44 9.53 -8.45
C PRO A 191 -38.49 8.22 -7.65
N LEU A 192 -37.96 7.11 -8.18
CA LEU A 192 -37.86 5.84 -7.45
C LEU A 192 -36.89 5.93 -6.26
N VAL A 193 -35.76 6.62 -6.43
CA VAL A 193 -34.78 6.84 -5.35
C VAL A 193 -35.31 7.81 -4.33
N ARG A 194 -35.86 8.95 -4.76
CA ARG A 194 -36.44 9.97 -3.88
C ARG A 194 -37.54 9.42 -2.97
N THR A 195 -38.37 8.52 -3.49
CA THR A 195 -39.45 7.87 -2.71
C THR A 195 -38.97 6.69 -1.85
N GLY A 196 -37.68 6.34 -1.91
CA GLY A 196 -37.09 5.20 -1.20
C GLY A 196 -37.48 3.84 -1.76
N ALA A 197 -38.15 3.78 -2.93
CA ALA A 197 -38.47 2.53 -3.60
C ALA A 197 -37.22 1.86 -4.19
N LEU A 198 -36.23 2.67 -4.58
CA LEU A 198 -34.93 2.24 -5.12
C LEU A 198 -33.78 2.86 -4.31
N THR A 199 -32.69 2.13 -4.14
CA THR A 199 -31.39 2.66 -3.68
C THR A 199 -30.36 2.39 -4.76
N LEU A 200 -29.64 3.41 -5.21
CA LEU A 200 -28.58 3.24 -6.21
C LEU A 200 -27.25 2.94 -5.54
N VAL A 201 -26.51 2.00 -6.10
CA VAL A 201 -25.16 1.61 -5.65
C VAL A 201 -24.19 1.74 -6.81
N VAL A 202 -23.39 2.81 -6.81
CA VAL A 202 -22.42 3.13 -7.87
C VAL A 202 -21.04 2.61 -7.46
N ASP A 203 -20.53 1.59 -8.15
CA ASP A 203 -19.20 1.00 -7.91
C ASP A 203 -18.21 1.44 -8.99
N GLY A 204 -17.03 1.92 -8.58
CA GLY A 204 -16.05 2.53 -9.47
C GLY A 204 -16.26 4.03 -9.67
N PHE A 205 -16.71 4.75 -8.64
CA PHE A 205 -16.95 6.20 -8.70
C PHE A 205 -15.69 6.99 -9.11
N ASP A 206 -14.50 6.49 -8.74
CA ASP A 206 -13.21 7.03 -9.14
C ASP A 206 -12.93 6.96 -10.65
N GLU A 207 -13.54 6.02 -11.36
CA GLU A 207 -13.36 5.85 -12.82
C GLU A 207 -14.20 6.84 -13.63
N LEU A 208 -15.37 7.27 -13.12
CA LEU A 208 -16.19 8.31 -13.74
C LEU A 208 -15.48 9.67 -13.81
N ILE A 209 -14.52 9.88 -12.91
CA ILE A 209 -13.86 11.15 -12.68
C ILE A 209 -12.54 11.24 -13.48
N GLY A 210 -12.07 10.13 -14.07
CA GLY A 210 -10.70 10.01 -14.57
C GLY A 210 -10.34 10.69 -15.89
N SER A 211 -11.28 11.11 -16.73
CA SER A 211 -10.95 11.70 -18.05
C SER A 211 -10.69 13.21 -17.99
N VAL A 212 -9.60 13.65 -18.63
CA VAL A 212 -9.28 15.09 -18.79
C VAL A 212 -10.45 15.78 -19.50
N GLY A 213 -11.07 16.76 -18.84
CA GLY A 213 -12.23 17.51 -19.35
C GLY A 213 -13.60 17.07 -18.81
N ALA A 214 -13.76 15.84 -18.30
CA ALA A 214 -15.04 15.31 -17.78
C ALA A 214 -15.15 15.31 -16.25
N TYR A 215 -14.10 15.75 -15.55
CA TYR A 215 -14.04 15.79 -14.09
C TYR A 215 -15.21 16.60 -13.52
N ASP A 216 -15.48 17.78 -14.09
CA ASP A 216 -16.58 18.64 -13.65
C ASP A 216 -17.95 18.08 -14.08
N GLU A 217 -18.04 17.41 -15.23
CA GLU A 217 -19.28 16.82 -15.74
C GLU A 217 -19.78 15.67 -14.86
N ALA A 218 -18.91 14.76 -14.42
CA ALA A 218 -19.28 13.66 -13.54
C ALA A 218 -19.75 14.13 -12.15
N PHE A 219 -19.06 15.12 -11.58
CA PHE A 219 -19.47 15.73 -10.30
C PHE A 219 -20.76 16.54 -10.44
N ASN A 220 -20.93 17.29 -11.54
CA ASN A 220 -22.16 18.04 -11.80
C ASN A 220 -23.34 17.10 -12.04
N SER A 221 -23.18 16.04 -12.83
CA SER A 221 -24.22 15.02 -13.05
C SER A 221 -24.67 14.37 -11.74
N LEU A 222 -23.72 14.05 -10.84
CA LEU A 222 -24.06 13.55 -9.52
C LEU A 222 -24.73 14.61 -8.63
N ALA A 223 -24.27 15.86 -8.66
CA ALA A 223 -24.87 16.96 -7.92
C ALA A 223 -26.31 17.25 -8.39
N ASP A 224 -26.54 17.22 -9.70
CA ASP A 224 -27.85 17.37 -10.33
C ASP A 224 -28.76 16.20 -9.94
N PHE A 225 -28.24 14.97 -9.94
CA PHE A 225 -28.96 13.80 -9.46
C PHE A 225 -29.39 13.96 -8.00
N ILE A 226 -28.45 14.32 -7.10
CA ILE A 226 -28.71 14.56 -5.68
C ILE A 226 -29.69 15.73 -5.48
N GLY A 227 -29.56 16.80 -6.28
CA GLY A 227 -30.48 17.92 -6.28
C GLY A 227 -31.91 17.49 -6.65
N GLY A 228 -32.05 16.64 -7.66
CA GLY A 228 -33.34 16.04 -8.08
C GLY A 228 -33.97 15.13 -7.03
N LEU A 229 -33.21 14.66 -6.03
CA LEU A 229 -33.74 13.89 -4.91
C LEU A 229 -34.46 14.77 -3.87
N GLU A 230 -34.32 16.10 -3.90
CA GLU A 230 -35.08 17.06 -3.09
C GLU A 230 -35.12 16.75 -1.57
N GLY A 231 -34.06 16.11 -1.07
CA GLY A 231 -33.93 15.74 0.35
C GLY A 231 -34.47 14.37 0.74
N GLY A 232 -34.89 13.53 -0.21
CA GLY A 232 -35.34 12.16 0.03
C GLY A 232 -34.45 11.10 -0.60
N GLY A 233 -34.47 9.88 -0.06
CA GLY A 233 -33.83 8.73 -0.69
C GLY A 233 -32.37 8.50 -0.29
N THR A 234 -31.71 7.58 -1.00
CA THR A 234 -30.35 7.14 -0.65
C THR A 234 -29.55 6.73 -1.88
N LEU A 235 -28.28 7.16 -1.89
CA LEU A 235 -27.26 6.80 -2.86
C LEU A 235 -26.06 6.20 -2.12
N VAL A 236 -25.52 5.11 -2.64
CA VAL A 236 -24.25 4.52 -2.21
C VAL A 236 -23.23 4.75 -3.32
N ALA A 237 -22.11 5.39 -3.02
CA ALA A 237 -21.01 5.64 -3.94
C ALA A 237 -19.73 4.99 -3.43
N ALA A 238 -19.08 4.18 -4.26
CA ALA A 238 -17.93 3.37 -3.86
C ALA A 238 -16.66 3.75 -4.63
N ALA A 239 -15.63 4.18 -3.92
CA ALA A 239 -14.36 4.68 -4.47
C ALA A 239 -13.15 3.96 -3.85
N ARG A 240 -11.95 4.14 -4.43
CA ARG A 240 -10.69 3.57 -3.89
C ARG A 240 -10.13 4.37 -2.72
N SER A 241 -10.50 5.65 -2.58
CA SER A 241 -9.89 6.56 -1.60
C SER A 241 -10.92 7.45 -0.93
N ALA A 242 -10.63 7.81 0.33
CA ALA A 242 -11.29 8.86 1.09
C ALA A 242 -11.20 10.25 0.43
N TYR A 243 -10.23 10.45 -0.46
CA TYR A 243 -10.07 11.70 -1.21
C TYR A 243 -11.30 12.05 -2.04
N TYR A 244 -11.93 11.07 -2.70
CA TYR A 244 -13.13 11.31 -3.52
C TYR A 244 -14.30 11.87 -2.72
N GLU A 245 -14.42 11.45 -1.45
CA GLU A 245 -15.38 12.04 -0.52
C GLU A 245 -15.04 13.50 -0.21
N GLN A 246 -13.77 13.82 0.05
CA GLN A 246 -13.33 15.19 0.33
C GLN A 246 -13.50 16.11 -0.88
N GLU A 247 -13.14 15.65 -2.08
CA GLU A 247 -13.39 16.38 -3.33
C GLU A 247 -14.87 16.56 -3.59
N PHE A 248 -15.66 15.50 -3.39
CA PHE A 248 -17.11 15.58 -3.49
C PHE A 248 -17.67 16.66 -2.56
N LEU A 249 -17.31 16.63 -1.27
CA LEU A 249 -17.73 17.65 -0.29
C LEU A 249 -17.26 19.05 -0.68
N ALA A 250 -16.02 19.19 -1.18
CA ALA A 250 -15.45 20.47 -1.55
C ALA A 250 -16.11 21.09 -2.79
N ARG A 251 -16.62 20.29 -3.73
CA ARG A 251 -17.22 20.75 -4.99
C ARG A 251 -18.72 20.87 -4.90
N VAL A 252 -19.39 19.84 -4.38
CA VAL A 252 -20.83 19.86 -4.15
C VAL A 252 -21.15 20.95 -3.13
N GLY A 253 -20.41 21.05 -2.03
CA GLY A 253 -20.61 22.13 -1.05
C GLY A 253 -20.38 23.57 -1.58
N ARG A 254 -19.83 23.74 -2.80
CA ARG A 254 -19.74 25.04 -3.48
C ARG A 254 -20.89 25.30 -4.46
N GLY A 255 -21.38 24.26 -5.15
CA GLY A 255 -22.44 24.37 -6.16
C GLY A 255 -23.86 24.25 -5.60
N LEU A 256 -24.00 23.50 -4.52
CA LEU A 256 -25.22 23.19 -3.81
C LEU A 256 -25.29 24.13 -2.56
N GLY A 257 -26.22 25.08 -2.56
CA GLY A 257 -26.22 26.28 -1.70
C GLY A 257 -26.57 26.06 -0.22
N ARG A 258 -26.44 27.12 0.62
CA ARG A 258 -26.77 27.10 2.06
C ARG A 258 -28.28 26.89 2.30
N GLY A 259 -28.75 25.64 2.28
CA GLY A 259 -30.15 25.29 2.62
C GLY A 259 -30.50 23.80 2.52
N GLU A 260 -29.53 22.90 2.46
CA GLU A 260 -29.76 21.59 1.86
C GLU A 260 -29.99 20.44 2.81
N ARG A 261 -30.89 19.56 2.34
CA ARG A 261 -31.34 18.33 2.98
C ARG A 261 -30.54 17.13 2.46
N TRP A 262 -29.21 17.13 2.56
CA TRP A 262 -28.43 15.90 2.33
C TRP A 262 -27.33 15.74 3.36
N ARG A 263 -26.84 14.50 3.53
CA ARG A 263 -25.73 14.18 4.42
C ARG A 263 -24.86 13.06 3.86
N VAL A 264 -23.56 13.16 4.11
CA VAL A 264 -22.58 12.12 3.76
C VAL A 264 -22.33 11.20 4.95
N ARG A 265 -22.30 9.89 4.70
CA ARG A 265 -22.02 8.84 5.69
C ARG A 265 -20.85 7.96 5.19
N PRO A 266 -19.62 8.18 5.66
CA PRO A 266 -18.46 7.43 5.19
C PRO A 266 -18.36 6.05 5.84
N LEU A 267 -18.20 5.01 5.03
CA LEU A 267 -17.90 3.64 5.45
C LEU A 267 -16.51 3.25 4.93
N ARG A 268 -15.60 2.90 5.83
CA ARG A 268 -14.26 2.40 5.50
C ARG A 268 -14.20 0.89 5.69
N LEU A 269 -13.76 0.14 4.69
CA LEU A 269 -13.49 -1.29 4.87
C LEU A 269 -12.17 -1.49 5.62
N LYS A 270 -12.11 -2.54 6.44
CA LYS A 270 -10.91 -2.95 7.17
C LYS A 270 -10.25 -4.14 6.47
N GLU A 271 -8.95 -4.25 6.68
CA GLU A 271 -8.17 -5.45 6.34
C GLU A 271 -8.72 -6.68 7.05
N TRP A 272 -8.53 -7.84 6.43
CA TRP A 272 -8.92 -9.13 6.94
C TRP A 272 -8.03 -9.58 8.09
N GLY A 273 -8.68 -9.99 9.19
CA GLY A 273 -8.02 -10.67 10.29
C GLY A 273 -7.87 -12.18 10.05
N PRO A 274 -7.12 -12.88 10.93
CA PRO A 274 -6.88 -14.33 10.84
C PRO A 274 -8.17 -15.16 10.69
N THR A 275 -9.24 -14.77 11.39
CA THR A 275 -10.54 -15.46 11.33
C THR A 275 -11.15 -15.47 9.92
N GLN A 276 -11.11 -14.34 9.21
CA GLN A 276 -11.65 -14.22 7.85
C GLN A 276 -10.81 -15.02 6.86
N ARG A 277 -9.48 -14.96 7.02
CA ARG A 277 -8.55 -15.73 6.18
C ARG A 277 -8.75 -17.23 6.35
N LYS A 278 -8.85 -17.69 7.60
CA LYS A 278 -9.14 -19.10 7.91
C LYS A 278 -10.46 -19.54 7.29
N ALA A 279 -11.52 -18.75 7.45
CA ALA A 279 -12.83 -19.08 6.90
C ALA A 279 -12.79 -19.21 5.37
N LEU A 280 -12.05 -18.35 4.67
CA LEU A 280 -11.87 -18.45 3.22
C LEU A 280 -11.17 -19.75 2.83
N VAL A 281 -10.01 -20.04 3.43
CA VAL A 281 -9.21 -21.23 3.07
C VAL A 281 -9.98 -22.52 3.31
N LEU A 282 -10.67 -22.62 4.45
CA LEU A 282 -11.52 -23.76 4.75
C LEU A 282 -12.69 -23.89 3.75
N GLY A 283 -13.30 -22.77 3.37
CA GLY A 283 -14.38 -22.74 2.39
C GLY A 283 -13.95 -23.12 0.97
N GLU A 284 -12.72 -22.77 0.57
CA GLU A 284 -12.14 -23.24 -0.71
C GLU A 284 -11.80 -24.73 -0.67
N ALA A 285 -11.21 -25.21 0.43
CA ALA A 285 -10.90 -26.63 0.60
C ALA A 285 -12.18 -27.50 0.56
N ASP A 286 -13.26 -27.06 1.22
CA ASP A 286 -14.55 -27.73 1.20
C ASP A 286 -15.17 -27.76 -0.20
N ARG A 287 -15.15 -26.63 -0.93
CA ARG A 287 -15.61 -26.56 -2.32
C ARG A 287 -14.86 -27.50 -3.26
N ARG A 288 -13.58 -27.74 -2.99
CA ARG A 288 -12.72 -28.68 -3.74
C ARG A 288 -12.88 -30.13 -3.26
N GLY A 289 -13.68 -30.39 -2.23
CA GLY A 289 -13.90 -31.72 -1.66
C GLY A 289 -12.68 -32.30 -0.92
N LEU A 290 -11.76 -31.44 -0.46
CA LEU A 290 -10.47 -31.84 0.14
C LEU A 290 -10.56 -32.13 1.65
N GLY A 291 -11.69 -31.79 2.28
CA GLY A 291 -11.95 -32.02 3.70
C GLY A 291 -11.28 -31.01 4.65
N ILE A 292 -11.75 -30.99 5.90
CA ILE A 292 -11.35 -29.99 6.91
C ILE A 292 -9.86 -30.08 7.26
N GLU A 293 -9.29 -31.28 7.36
CA GLU A 293 -7.88 -31.46 7.74
C GLU A 293 -6.92 -30.85 6.70
N THR A 294 -7.21 -31.05 5.41
CA THR A 294 -6.45 -30.46 4.30
C THR A 294 -6.60 -28.94 4.32
N GLY A 295 -7.80 -28.43 4.58
CA GLY A 295 -8.06 -26.99 4.72
C GLY A 295 -7.31 -26.35 5.89
N GLU A 296 -7.25 -27.00 7.05
CA GLU A 296 -6.50 -26.52 8.22
C GLU A 296 -4.99 -26.48 7.93
N ARG A 297 -4.45 -27.50 7.25
CA ARG A 297 -3.05 -27.52 6.82
C ARG A 297 -2.75 -26.42 5.82
N ALA A 298 -3.61 -26.25 4.81
CA ALA A 298 -3.49 -25.19 3.83
C ALA A 298 -3.55 -23.81 4.48
N TYR A 299 -4.41 -23.60 5.48
CA TYR A 299 -4.48 -22.34 6.22
C TYR A 299 -3.17 -22.01 6.92
N LEU A 300 -2.54 -22.98 7.58
CA LEU A 300 -1.23 -22.77 8.21
C LEU A 300 -0.16 -22.40 7.17
N GLN A 301 -0.16 -23.05 6.00
CA GLN A 301 0.75 -22.73 4.90
C GLN A 301 0.48 -21.34 4.30
N VAL A 302 -0.78 -20.91 4.21
CA VAL A 302 -1.17 -19.56 3.79
C VAL A 302 -0.66 -18.53 4.80
N GLU A 303 -0.88 -18.76 6.10
CA GLU A 303 -0.39 -17.86 7.15
C GLU A 303 1.13 -17.80 7.15
N GLU A 304 1.84 -18.91 6.99
CA GLU A 304 3.31 -18.93 6.89
C GLU A 304 3.80 -18.13 5.67
N ALA A 305 3.20 -18.35 4.51
CA ALA A 305 3.56 -17.67 3.28
C ALA A 305 3.27 -16.16 3.30
N LEU A 306 2.24 -15.74 4.06
CA LEU A 306 1.84 -14.34 4.19
C LEU A 306 2.44 -13.66 5.44
N ALA A 307 2.90 -14.39 6.45
CA ALA A 307 3.55 -13.84 7.64
C ALA A 307 5.05 -13.60 7.45
N GLY A 308 5.68 -14.32 6.50
CA GLY A 308 7.11 -14.22 6.21
C GLY A 308 7.45 -13.34 4.99
N GLY A 309 8.56 -12.63 5.08
CA GLY A 309 9.23 -12.01 3.93
C GLY A 309 8.46 -10.87 3.26
N GLU A 310 8.50 -10.85 1.93
CA GLU A 310 8.07 -9.74 1.07
C GLU A 310 6.54 -9.49 1.09
N LEU A 311 5.72 -10.45 1.55
CA LEU A 311 4.25 -10.41 1.48
C LEU A 311 3.54 -10.00 2.79
N ALA A 312 4.30 -9.72 3.86
CA ALA A 312 3.74 -9.40 5.18
C ALA A 312 2.72 -8.25 5.15
N GLY A 313 2.98 -7.20 4.37
CA GLY A 313 2.11 -6.02 4.28
C GLY A 313 0.88 -6.18 3.36
N VAL A 314 0.69 -7.35 2.74
CA VAL A 314 -0.50 -7.65 1.91
C VAL A 314 -1.36 -8.79 2.45
N ALA A 315 -0.96 -9.39 3.58
CA ALA A 315 -1.66 -10.50 4.23
C ALA A 315 -3.12 -10.17 4.60
N GLY A 316 -3.43 -8.90 4.87
CA GLY A 316 -4.77 -8.43 5.20
C GLY A 316 -5.73 -8.32 4.00
N LYS A 317 -5.29 -8.59 2.77
CA LYS A 317 -6.11 -8.35 1.56
C LYS A 317 -6.78 -9.65 1.09
N PRO A 318 -8.12 -9.74 1.06
CA PRO A 318 -8.85 -10.94 0.63
C PRO A 318 -8.32 -11.59 -0.64
N PHE A 319 -8.00 -10.78 -1.66
CA PHE A 319 -7.48 -11.28 -2.94
C PHE A 319 -6.17 -12.06 -2.80
N PHE A 320 -5.26 -11.59 -1.95
CA PHE A 320 -3.98 -12.27 -1.70
C PHE A 320 -4.18 -13.59 -0.99
N VAL A 321 -5.08 -13.60 -0.02
CA VAL A 321 -5.43 -14.80 0.74
C VAL A 321 -6.06 -15.83 -0.18
N ASP A 322 -7.00 -15.41 -1.02
CA ASP A 322 -7.69 -16.22 -2.03
C ASP A 322 -6.71 -16.86 -3.01
N ARG A 323 -5.84 -16.06 -3.64
CA ARG A 323 -4.85 -16.58 -4.60
C ARG A 323 -3.78 -17.45 -3.95
N THR A 324 -3.36 -17.12 -2.74
CA THR A 324 -2.39 -17.96 -2.01
C THR A 324 -3.03 -19.29 -1.62
N ALA A 325 -4.29 -19.26 -1.16
CA ALA A 325 -5.07 -20.45 -0.86
C ALA A 325 -5.25 -21.33 -2.11
N ASP A 326 -5.65 -20.73 -3.24
CA ASP A 326 -5.78 -21.42 -4.52
C ASP A 326 -4.49 -22.17 -4.88
N LEU A 327 -3.36 -21.46 -4.87
CA LEU A 327 -2.05 -22.03 -5.23
C LEU A 327 -1.61 -23.17 -4.30
N ILE A 328 -1.89 -23.05 -3.00
CA ILE A 328 -1.56 -24.08 -2.00
C ILE A 328 -2.47 -25.30 -2.17
N LEU A 329 -3.77 -25.09 -2.33
CA LEU A 329 -4.76 -26.15 -2.47
C LEU A 329 -4.63 -26.89 -3.81
N ASP A 330 -4.07 -26.25 -4.84
CA ASP A 330 -3.71 -26.89 -6.12
C ASP A 330 -2.37 -27.65 -6.06
N GLY A 331 -1.71 -27.71 -4.90
CA GLY A 331 -0.42 -28.37 -4.73
C GLY A 331 0.76 -27.61 -5.37
N GLY A 332 0.52 -26.34 -5.75
CA GLY A 332 1.48 -25.52 -6.49
C GLY A 332 2.60 -24.91 -5.64
N ILE A 333 2.54 -25.00 -4.31
CA ILE A 333 3.59 -24.48 -3.42
C ILE A 333 4.33 -25.65 -2.77
N THR A 334 5.36 -26.16 -3.44
CA THR A 334 6.54 -26.66 -2.73
C THR A 334 7.46 -25.48 -2.46
N PRO A 335 7.87 -25.21 -1.21
CA PRO A 335 8.77 -24.11 -0.84
C PRO A 335 10.06 -24.01 -1.67
N GLU A 336 10.44 -25.10 -2.33
CA GLU A 336 11.75 -25.27 -2.99
C GLU A 336 11.67 -25.28 -4.53
N GLY A 337 10.48 -25.20 -5.16
CA GLY A 337 10.30 -25.74 -6.52
C GLY A 337 9.93 -24.81 -7.68
N ALA A 338 9.62 -23.52 -7.47
CA ALA A 338 9.12 -22.66 -8.54
C ALA A 338 9.96 -21.41 -8.77
N ARG A 339 10.56 -21.29 -9.96
CA ARG A 339 11.07 -20.02 -10.49
C ARG A 339 9.97 -18.97 -10.35
N GLY A 340 10.21 -17.90 -9.58
CA GLY A 340 9.31 -16.77 -9.36
C GLY A 340 8.68 -16.64 -7.95
N GLY A 341 8.69 -17.68 -7.12
CA GLY A 341 8.07 -17.61 -5.77
C GLY A 341 6.56 -17.29 -5.78
N LEU A 342 5.96 -17.11 -4.60
CA LEU A 342 4.52 -16.79 -4.46
C LEU A 342 4.19 -15.40 -5.01
N LEU A 343 5.07 -14.42 -4.80
CA LEU A 343 4.89 -13.03 -5.25
C LEU A 343 4.74 -12.93 -6.78
N ASP A 344 5.60 -13.55 -7.59
CA ASP A 344 5.50 -13.46 -9.05
C ASP A 344 4.21 -14.08 -9.58
N ARG A 345 3.74 -15.18 -8.96
CA ARG A 345 2.44 -15.77 -9.34
C ARG A 345 1.26 -14.85 -9.01
N LEU A 346 1.31 -14.18 -7.87
CA LEU A 346 0.30 -13.19 -7.48
C LEU A 346 0.31 -11.99 -8.43
N VAL A 347 1.50 -11.50 -8.79
CA VAL A 347 1.69 -10.42 -9.77
C VAL A 347 1.10 -10.83 -11.12
N ASN A 348 1.42 -12.03 -11.62
CA ASN A 348 0.88 -12.55 -12.86
C ASN A 348 -0.66 -12.60 -12.84
N ALA A 349 -1.28 -13.05 -11.75
CA ALA A 349 -2.74 -13.09 -11.62
C ALA A 349 -3.39 -11.69 -11.70
N TYR A 350 -2.73 -10.65 -11.19
CA TYR A 350 -3.18 -9.27 -11.35
C TYR A 350 -3.00 -8.76 -12.78
N LEU A 351 -1.87 -9.06 -13.42
CA LEU A 351 -1.61 -8.67 -14.81
C LEU A 351 -2.63 -9.29 -15.76
N GLU A 352 -2.93 -10.59 -15.59
CA GLU A 352 -3.98 -11.28 -16.35
C GLU A 352 -5.35 -10.64 -16.17
N ARG A 353 -5.69 -10.30 -14.92
CA ARG A 353 -6.96 -9.63 -14.60
C ARG A 353 -7.05 -8.27 -15.27
N ASP A 354 -5.99 -7.48 -15.22
CA ASP A 354 -5.98 -6.13 -15.79
C ASP A 354 -5.92 -6.15 -17.32
N ALA A 355 -5.17 -7.08 -17.93
CA ALA A 355 -5.21 -7.36 -19.37
C ALA A 355 -6.64 -7.69 -19.83
N GLY A 356 -7.35 -8.54 -19.07
CA GLY A 356 -8.74 -8.89 -19.34
C GLY A 356 -9.74 -7.72 -19.19
N LYS A 357 -9.34 -6.62 -18.52
CA LYS A 357 -10.16 -5.41 -18.38
C LYS A 357 -9.86 -4.37 -19.46
N LEU A 358 -8.64 -4.32 -19.98
CA LEU A 358 -8.22 -3.43 -21.05
C LEU A 358 -8.64 -3.99 -22.41
N LEU A 359 -9.94 -3.93 -22.72
CA LEU A 359 -10.50 -4.48 -23.95
C LEU A 359 -10.77 -3.40 -25.00
N SER A 360 -10.55 -3.75 -26.27
CA SER A 360 -10.96 -2.98 -27.43
C SER A 360 -12.48 -3.01 -27.60
N ALA A 361 -13.01 -2.21 -28.53
CA ALA A 361 -14.41 -2.28 -28.94
C ALA A 361 -14.83 -3.68 -29.45
N ALA A 362 -13.87 -4.44 -30.00
CA ALA A 362 -14.07 -5.83 -30.43
C ALA A 362 -13.95 -6.87 -29.30
N LYS A 363 -13.83 -6.42 -28.03
CA LYS A 363 -13.63 -7.25 -26.83
C LYS A 363 -12.35 -8.08 -26.83
N SER A 364 -11.34 -7.68 -27.61
CA SER A 364 -9.99 -8.25 -27.55
C SER A 364 -9.14 -7.46 -26.56
N PRO A 365 -8.23 -8.08 -25.79
CA PRO A 365 -7.25 -7.35 -24.99
C PRO A 365 -6.44 -6.37 -25.84
N LEU A 366 -6.29 -5.15 -25.36
CA LEU A 366 -5.48 -4.10 -25.97
C LEU A 366 -4.00 -4.28 -25.67
N LEU A 367 -3.67 -4.83 -24.50
CA LEU A 367 -2.31 -5.16 -24.13
C LEU A 367 -2.22 -6.63 -23.77
N SER A 368 -1.10 -7.24 -24.12
CA SER A 368 -0.70 -8.55 -23.59
C SER A 368 -0.29 -8.43 -22.12
N VAL A 369 -0.24 -9.57 -21.42
CA VAL A 369 0.30 -9.65 -20.05
C VAL A 369 1.75 -9.18 -20.01
N ASP A 370 2.55 -9.53 -21.03
CA ASP A 370 3.95 -9.13 -21.14
C ASP A 370 4.09 -7.61 -21.36
N ALA A 371 3.26 -7.02 -22.22
CA ALA A 371 3.25 -5.57 -22.43
C ALA A 371 2.88 -4.81 -21.14
N LEU A 372 1.87 -5.29 -20.40
CA LEU A 372 1.53 -4.74 -19.09
C LEU A 372 2.65 -4.93 -18.06
N ARG A 373 3.36 -6.05 -18.10
CA ARG A 373 4.53 -6.25 -17.24
C ARG A 373 5.62 -5.22 -17.56
N SER A 374 5.95 -5.04 -18.84
CA SER A 374 6.92 -4.02 -19.28
C SER A 374 6.49 -2.60 -18.91
N PHE A 375 5.19 -2.28 -18.95
CA PHE A 375 4.66 -1.02 -18.44
C PHE A 375 5.05 -0.78 -16.98
N PHE A 376 4.82 -1.79 -16.14
CA PHE A 376 5.06 -1.70 -14.70
C PHE A 376 6.56 -1.69 -14.37
N ASP A 377 7.37 -2.44 -15.12
CA ASP A 377 8.84 -2.39 -15.05
C ASP A 377 9.32 -0.96 -15.33
N GLU A 378 8.89 -0.34 -16.42
CA GLU A 378 9.25 1.04 -16.77
C GLU A 378 8.71 2.06 -15.75
N LEU A 379 7.51 1.85 -15.22
CA LEU A 379 6.93 2.72 -14.20
C LEU A 379 7.74 2.69 -12.89
N ALA A 380 8.13 1.50 -12.42
CA ALA A 380 8.97 1.34 -11.24
C ALA A 380 10.35 1.94 -11.48
N PHE A 381 10.90 1.72 -12.68
CA PHE A 381 12.17 2.28 -13.10
C PHE A 381 12.15 3.81 -13.14
N GLU A 382 11.10 4.42 -13.67
CA GLU A 382 10.94 5.87 -13.72
C GLU A 382 10.85 6.49 -12.33
N MET A 383 10.07 5.88 -11.43
CA MET A 383 9.98 6.30 -10.03
C MET A 383 11.34 6.24 -9.33
N TRP A 384 12.07 5.14 -9.50
CA TRP A 384 13.42 4.99 -8.95
C TRP A 384 14.38 6.04 -9.51
N ARG A 385 14.32 6.28 -10.83
CA ARG A 385 15.15 7.27 -11.54
C ARG A 385 14.93 8.70 -11.06
N GLN A 386 13.69 9.04 -10.72
CA GLN A 386 13.33 10.35 -10.17
C GLN A 386 13.52 10.44 -8.65
N GLU A 387 13.98 9.36 -7.99
CA GLU A 387 14.04 9.24 -6.52
C GLU A 387 12.70 9.55 -5.83
N THR A 388 11.59 9.17 -6.47
CA THR A 388 10.23 9.35 -5.98
C THR A 388 9.52 8.01 -5.82
N ARG A 389 8.45 7.98 -5.00
CA ARG A 389 7.54 6.83 -4.88
C ARG A 389 6.20 7.06 -5.56
N GLU A 390 6.05 8.22 -6.17
CA GLU A 390 4.83 8.64 -6.82
C GLU A 390 5.16 9.44 -8.08
N LEU A 391 4.37 9.22 -9.13
CA LEU A 391 4.44 9.98 -10.38
C LEU A 391 3.15 10.75 -10.59
N SER A 392 3.21 11.85 -11.34
CA SER A 392 1.99 12.53 -11.74
C SER A 392 1.14 11.62 -12.65
N ARG A 393 -0.19 11.73 -12.58
CA ARG A 393 -1.10 11.02 -13.51
C ARG A 393 -0.75 11.29 -14.98
N ALA A 394 -0.24 12.49 -15.29
CA ALA A 394 0.21 12.84 -16.64
C ALA A 394 1.43 12.01 -17.07
N SER A 395 2.43 11.84 -16.19
CA SER A 395 3.61 11.02 -16.47
C SER A 395 3.25 9.54 -16.66
N VAL A 396 2.34 9.01 -15.83
CA VAL A 396 1.85 7.62 -15.98
C VAL A 396 1.13 7.43 -17.33
N ARG A 397 0.32 8.41 -17.74
CA ARG A 397 -0.37 8.42 -19.05
C ARG A 397 0.61 8.48 -20.21
N GLU A 398 1.68 9.25 -20.08
CA GLU A 398 2.71 9.38 -21.12
C GLU A 398 3.43 8.06 -21.33
N LEU A 399 3.89 7.42 -20.25
CA LEU A 399 4.51 6.07 -20.31
C LEU A 399 3.57 5.05 -20.96
N ALA A 400 2.31 5.07 -20.56
CA ALA A 400 1.28 4.19 -21.10
C ALA A 400 0.97 4.45 -22.58
N SER A 401 1.07 5.72 -23.02
CA SER A 401 0.88 6.09 -24.43
C SER A 401 2.03 5.57 -25.28
N LEU A 402 3.28 5.78 -24.82
CA LEU A 402 4.48 5.26 -25.48
C LEU A 402 4.43 3.74 -25.66
N LEU A 403 4.01 3.02 -24.62
CA LEU A 403 3.80 1.58 -24.70
C LEU A 403 2.72 1.20 -25.73
N GLY A 404 1.58 1.89 -25.71
CA GLY A 404 0.51 1.65 -26.68
C GLY A 404 0.97 1.84 -28.13
N GLU A 405 1.78 2.86 -28.38
CA GLU A 405 2.40 3.10 -29.69
C GLU A 405 3.39 1.98 -30.06
N MET A 406 4.21 1.51 -29.12
CA MET A 406 5.15 0.41 -29.33
C MET A 406 4.45 -0.92 -29.66
N GLU A 407 3.31 -1.18 -29.01
CA GLU A 407 2.46 -2.35 -29.27
C GLU A 407 1.62 -2.21 -30.57
N GLY A 408 1.74 -1.08 -31.27
CA GLY A 408 1.06 -0.85 -32.55
C GLY A 408 -0.44 -0.59 -32.43
N LEU A 409 -0.89 -0.05 -31.29
CA LEU A 409 -2.29 0.36 -31.10
C LEU A 409 -2.64 1.58 -31.97
N ASP A 410 -3.90 1.68 -32.35
CA ASP A 410 -4.46 2.88 -32.99
C ASP A 410 -4.66 4.02 -31.98
N GLU A 411 -4.96 5.23 -32.45
CA GLU A 411 -5.08 6.41 -31.59
C GLU A 411 -6.11 6.23 -30.45
N ASP A 412 -7.21 5.52 -30.73
CA ASP A 412 -8.24 5.24 -29.74
C ASP A 412 -7.77 4.19 -28.72
N GLY A 413 -7.06 3.14 -29.14
CA GLY A 413 -6.42 2.15 -28.28
C GLY A 413 -5.32 2.74 -27.39
N VAL A 414 -4.46 3.62 -27.93
CA VAL A 414 -3.45 4.35 -27.15
C VAL A 414 -4.11 5.22 -26.10
N ARG A 415 -5.13 5.99 -26.49
CA ARG A 415 -5.93 6.79 -25.55
C ARG A 415 -6.60 5.88 -24.52
N GLU A 416 -6.98 4.66 -24.91
CA GLU A 416 -7.55 3.64 -24.02
C GLU A 416 -6.58 3.26 -22.90
N VAL A 417 -5.42 2.75 -23.29
CA VAL A 417 -4.39 2.34 -22.34
C VAL A 417 -3.97 3.50 -21.44
N ALA A 418 -3.66 4.67 -22.00
CA ALA A 418 -3.19 5.82 -21.24
C ALA A 418 -4.16 6.25 -20.14
N THR A 419 -5.45 6.33 -20.46
CA THR A 419 -6.46 6.82 -19.50
C THR A 419 -6.67 5.85 -18.34
N ARG A 420 -6.56 4.53 -18.56
CA ARG A 420 -6.76 3.50 -17.54
C ARG A 420 -5.50 3.17 -16.73
N ALA A 421 -4.32 3.43 -17.29
CA ALA A 421 -3.04 3.11 -16.65
C ALA A 421 -2.92 3.61 -15.19
N PRO A 422 -3.32 4.84 -14.82
CA PRO A 422 -3.30 5.30 -13.42
C PRO A 422 -4.17 4.50 -12.45
N TYR A 423 -5.11 3.70 -12.96
CA TYR A 423 -6.11 2.97 -12.20
C TYR A 423 -5.90 1.46 -12.26
N LEU A 424 -4.75 0.99 -12.75
CA LEU A 424 -4.43 -0.42 -12.70
C LEU A 424 -4.30 -0.91 -11.26
N ALA A 425 -4.45 -2.21 -11.07
CA ALA A 425 -4.75 -2.82 -9.78
C ALA A 425 -3.65 -2.69 -8.71
N MET A 426 -2.40 -2.65 -9.15
CA MET A 426 -1.22 -2.53 -8.28
C MET A 426 -0.85 -1.08 -8.00
N LEU A 427 -1.62 -0.13 -8.53
CA LEU A 427 -1.43 1.30 -8.31
C LEU A 427 -2.55 1.84 -7.41
N ARG A 428 -2.17 2.84 -6.64
CA ARG A 428 -3.07 3.67 -5.84
C ARG A 428 -2.84 5.14 -6.16
N GLU A 429 -3.78 5.95 -5.74
CA GLU A 429 -3.54 7.38 -5.66
C GLU A 429 -2.43 7.67 -4.65
N GLY A 430 -1.51 8.54 -5.03
CA GLY A 430 -0.43 8.94 -4.15
C GLY A 430 -0.90 9.94 -3.08
N SER A 431 0.04 10.34 -2.23
CA SER A 431 -0.17 11.30 -1.14
C SER A 431 -0.47 12.72 -1.64
N LEU A 432 -0.07 13.04 -2.87
CA LEU A 432 -0.34 14.33 -3.51
C LEU A 432 -1.56 14.24 -4.46
N PRO A 433 -2.41 15.27 -4.52
CA PRO A 433 -3.53 15.28 -5.46
C PRO A 433 -3.05 15.08 -6.91
N GLY A 434 -3.60 14.07 -7.58
CA GLY A 434 -3.23 13.75 -8.96
C GLY A 434 -1.89 13.04 -9.12
N SER A 435 -1.27 12.53 -8.04
CA SER A 435 -0.17 11.57 -8.13
C SER A 435 -0.67 10.12 -8.07
N VAL A 436 0.18 9.21 -8.52
CA VAL A 436 -0.04 7.77 -8.58
C VAL A 436 1.17 7.11 -7.96
N GLY A 437 0.94 6.22 -6.99
CA GLY A 437 1.98 5.42 -6.35
C GLY A 437 1.64 3.95 -6.39
N TRP A 438 2.56 3.13 -5.90
CA TRP A 438 2.31 1.70 -5.74
C TRP A 438 1.39 1.44 -4.57
N GLU A 439 0.47 0.50 -4.75
CA GLU A 439 -0.46 0.07 -3.72
C GLU A 439 0.31 -0.47 -2.50
N HIS A 440 1.41 -1.18 -2.75
CA HIS A 440 2.35 -1.65 -1.74
C HIS A 440 3.78 -1.63 -2.30
N ASP A 441 4.78 -1.34 -1.46
CA ASP A 441 6.19 -1.24 -1.86
C ASP A 441 6.75 -2.56 -2.41
N VAL A 442 6.14 -3.69 -2.06
CA VAL A 442 6.49 -5.01 -2.63
C VAL A 442 6.34 -5.05 -4.15
N TYR A 443 5.33 -4.37 -4.71
CA TYR A 443 5.15 -4.33 -6.16
C TYR A 443 6.21 -3.46 -6.81
N PHE A 444 6.49 -2.28 -6.23
CA PHE A 444 7.59 -1.44 -6.67
C PHE A 444 8.90 -2.25 -6.72
N ALA A 445 9.20 -2.98 -5.64
CA ALA A 445 10.39 -3.80 -5.56
C ALA A 445 10.41 -4.93 -6.60
N HIS A 446 9.27 -5.61 -6.78
CA HIS A 446 9.11 -6.66 -7.78
C HIS A 446 9.39 -6.19 -9.20
N PHE A 447 8.73 -5.12 -9.66
CA PHE A 447 8.92 -4.63 -11.02
C PHE A 447 10.26 -3.91 -11.21
N LEU A 448 10.81 -3.27 -10.17
CA LEU A 448 12.17 -2.71 -10.25
C LEU A 448 13.24 -3.82 -10.33
N SER A 449 13.00 -4.99 -9.75
CA SER A 449 13.99 -6.07 -9.71
C SER A 449 14.36 -6.63 -11.08
N ARG A 450 13.42 -6.61 -12.04
CA ARG A 450 13.60 -7.13 -13.40
C ARG A 450 14.58 -6.31 -14.25
N PRO A 451 14.42 -4.99 -14.45
CA PRO A 451 15.41 -4.21 -15.19
C PRO A 451 16.79 -4.21 -14.52
N LEU A 452 16.85 -4.42 -13.20
CA LEU A 452 18.12 -4.62 -12.49
C LEU A 452 18.76 -5.98 -12.80
N SER A 453 17.98 -7.06 -12.81
CA SER A 453 18.47 -8.39 -13.17
C SER A 453 18.91 -8.45 -14.63
N GLU A 454 18.12 -7.89 -15.55
CA GLU A 454 18.48 -7.78 -16.97
C GLU A 454 19.80 -6.99 -17.16
N GLY A 455 19.99 -5.91 -16.40
CA GLY A 455 21.24 -5.15 -16.40
C GLY A 455 22.45 -5.94 -15.89
N MET A 456 22.25 -6.88 -14.97
CA MET A 456 23.28 -7.80 -14.49
C MET A 456 23.55 -8.94 -15.50
N GLU A 457 22.51 -9.45 -16.15
CA GLU A 457 22.58 -10.51 -17.17
C GLU A 457 23.26 -10.05 -18.46
N ASP A 458 23.16 -8.77 -18.84
CA ASP A 458 23.88 -8.19 -19.99
C ASP A 458 25.41 -8.27 -19.83
N GLY A 459 25.92 -8.38 -18.60
CA GLY A 459 27.34 -8.58 -18.30
C GLY A 459 28.25 -7.38 -18.61
N ASP A 460 27.70 -6.24 -19.03
CA ASP A 460 28.46 -5.01 -19.31
C ASP A 460 28.56 -4.14 -18.05
N ALA A 461 29.72 -4.20 -17.39
CA ALA A 461 30.02 -3.43 -16.18
C ALA A 461 29.77 -1.92 -16.33
N ARG A 462 30.04 -1.32 -17.50
CA ARG A 462 29.85 0.13 -17.71
C ARG A 462 28.38 0.49 -17.84
N LYS A 463 27.59 -0.34 -18.54
CA LYS A 463 26.14 -0.12 -18.60
C LYS A 463 25.51 -0.31 -17.22
N LEU A 464 25.93 -1.33 -16.48
CA LEU A 464 25.47 -1.57 -15.12
C LEU A 464 25.82 -0.40 -14.19
N ALA A 465 27.04 0.14 -14.26
CA ALA A 465 27.41 1.32 -13.48
C ALA A 465 26.51 2.54 -13.77
N ARG A 466 26.18 2.78 -15.05
CA ARG A 466 25.24 3.84 -15.46
C ARG A 466 23.81 3.60 -14.98
N LEU A 467 23.40 2.35 -14.84
CA LEU A 467 22.13 1.98 -14.24
C LEU A 467 22.15 2.33 -12.75
N LEU A 468 23.15 1.84 -12.02
CA LEU A 468 23.26 1.97 -10.57
C LEU A 468 23.50 3.40 -10.07
N ARG A 469 23.84 4.36 -10.94
CA ARG A 469 23.98 5.78 -10.53
C ARG A 469 22.65 6.53 -10.36
N ARG A 470 21.53 6.00 -10.87
CA ARG A 470 20.27 6.76 -11.04
C ARG A 470 19.64 7.19 -9.72
N GLY A 471 19.31 6.23 -8.84
CA GLY A 471 18.66 6.50 -7.56
C GLY A 471 19.20 5.60 -6.45
N ARG A 472 18.75 5.82 -5.21
CA ARG A 472 19.05 4.90 -4.10
C ARG A 472 18.24 3.62 -4.27
N LEU A 473 18.90 2.48 -4.30
CA LEU A 473 18.24 1.19 -4.44
C LEU A 473 17.60 0.74 -3.11
N PRO A 474 16.33 0.30 -3.10
CA PRO A 474 15.73 -0.29 -1.91
C PRO A 474 16.20 -1.72 -1.65
N GLU A 475 16.23 -2.12 -0.39
CA GLU A 475 16.66 -3.45 0.05
C GLU A 475 15.82 -4.56 -0.59
N GLU A 476 14.50 -4.41 -0.60
CA GLU A 476 13.57 -5.42 -1.11
C GLU A 476 13.76 -5.66 -2.61
N ALA A 477 14.02 -4.60 -3.37
CA ALA A 477 14.29 -4.70 -4.80
C ALA A 477 15.62 -5.41 -5.07
N ALA A 478 16.62 -5.17 -4.22
CA ALA A 478 17.93 -5.80 -4.33
C ALA A 478 17.87 -7.31 -4.00
N LEU A 479 17.13 -7.68 -2.95
CA LEU A 479 16.88 -9.08 -2.58
C LEU A 479 16.16 -9.82 -3.72
N LEU A 480 15.12 -9.22 -4.29
CA LEU A 480 14.39 -9.79 -5.42
C LEU A 480 15.28 -9.93 -6.67
N ALA A 481 16.04 -8.89 -7.01
CA ALA A 481 16.93 -8.92 -8.17
C ALA A 481 18.02 -9.99 -8.02
N GLY A 482 18.58 -10.13 -6.81
CA GLY A 482 19.55 -11.18 -6.49
C GLY A 482 19.01 -12.59 -6.74
N LYS A 483 17.77 -12.87 -6.30
CA LYS A 483 17.08 -14.15 -6.56
C LYS A 483 16.83 -14.41 -8.05
N LEU A 484 16.53 -13.38 -8.83
CA LEU A 484 16.32 -13.52 -10.28
C LEU A 484 17.62 -13.93 -10.99
N THR A 485 18.77 -13.43 -10.54
CA THR A 485 20.10 -13.72 -11.13
C THR A 485 20.72 -15.07 -10.74
N HIS A 486 19.92 -16.04 -10.28
CA HIS A 486 20.41 -17.38 -9.89
C HIS A 486 21.16 -18.14 -10.99
N GLU A 487 20.91 -17.83 -12.27
CA GLU A 487 21.62 -18.43 -13.41
C GLU A 487 23.05 -17.90 -13.56
N ILE A 488 23.37 -16.73 -12.97
CA ILE A 488 24.72 -16.18 -12.93
C ILE A 488 25.46 -16.77 -11.71
N PRO A 489 26.63 -17.40 -11.90
CA PRO A 489 27.44 -17.87 -10.78
C PRO A 489 27.77 -16.72 -9.82
N SER A 490 27.64 -16.94 -8.50
CA SER A 490 27.84 -15.89 -7.48
C SER A 490 29.15 -15.12 -7.66
N GLN A 491 30.26 -15.83 -7.95
CA GLN A 491 31.56 -15.18 -8.20
C GLN A 491 31.53 -14.26 -9.44
N GLY A 492 30.91 -14.72 -10.54
CA GLY A 492 30.82 -13.93 -11.76
C GLY A 492 30.00 -12.65 -11.55
N LEU A 493 28.94 -12.73 -10.75
CA LEU A 493 28.15 -11.54 -10.40
C LEU A 493 28.93 -10.57 -9.50
N ILE A 494 29.65 -11.09 -8.50
CA ILE A 494 30.52 -10.28 -7.62
C ILE A 494 31.58 -9.55 -8.46
N ASP A 495 32.24 -10.26 -9.37
CA ASP A 495 33.26 -9.68 -10.25
C ASP A 495 32.69 -8.59 -11.17
N LEU A 496 31.49 -8.82 -11.72
CA LEU A 496 30.77 -7.84 -12.54
C LEU A 496 30.43 -6.57 -11.73
N LEU A 497 29.88 -6.74 -10.52
CA LEU A 497 29.50 -5.62 -9.65
C LEU A 497 30.73 -4.84 -9.19
N ALA A 498 31.81 -5.52 -8.82
CA ALA A 498 33.08 -4.88 -8.48
C ALA A 498 33.67 -4.11 -9.68
N ALA A 499 33.61 -4.69 -10.88
CA ALA A 499 34.04 -4.01 -12.11
C ALA A 499 33.17 -2.77 -12.43
N ALA A 500 31.86 -2.83 -12.16
CA ALA A 500 30.96 -1.69 -12.33
C ALA A 500 31.35 -0.51 -11.42
N VAL A 501 31.69 -0.79 -10.15
CA VAL A 501 32.19 0.22 -9.20
C VAL A 501 33.45 0.91 -9.70
N LEU A 502 34.37 0.18 -10.32
CA LEU A 502 35.63 0.71 -10.85
C LEU A 502 35.49 1.47 -12.18
N SER A 503 34.32 1.41 -12.82
CA SER A 503 34.13 1.92 -14.19
C SER A 503 33.68 3.37 -14.29
N GLU A 504 33.36 4.02 -13.16
CA GLU A 504 32.83 5.40 -13.09
C GLU A 504 33.60 6.21 -12.02
N ASP A 505 34.09 7.39 -12.40
CA ASP A 505 34.80 8.32 -11.50
C ASP A 505 33.85 9.27 -10.74
N ILE A 506 32.62 9.43 -11.21
CA ILE A 506 31.60 10.35 -10.67
C ILE A 506 30.48 9.52 -10.03
N ASP A 507 30.02 9.91 -8.83
CA ASP A 507 29.01 9.19 -8.03
C ASP A 507 29.39 7.76 -7.63
N MET A 508 30.70 7.46 -7.58
CA MET A 508 31.26 6.16 -7.20
C MET A 508 30.66 5.62 -5.90
N ASP A 509 30.42 6.46 -4.89
CA ASP A 509 29.81 6.04 -3.62
C ASP A 509 28.39 5.46 -3.77
N ARG A 510 27.60 6.02 -4.70
CA ARG A 510 26.23 5.56 -4.97
C ARG A 510 26.25 4.24 -5.74
N VAL A 511 27.08 4.15 -6.78
CA VAL A 511 27.29 2.92 -7.53
C VAL A 511 27.78 1.82 -6.61
N ARG A 512 28.78 2.11 -5.77
CA ARG A 512 29.34 1.17 -4.78
C ARG A 512 28.31 0.68 -3.78
N ARG A 513 27.45 1.56 -3.26
CA ARG A 513 26.34 1.20 -2.37
C ARG A 513 25.34 0.29 -3.07
N ASN A 514 24.83 0.69 -4.24
CA ASN A 514 23.82 -0.07 -4.96
C ASN A 514 24.36 -1.43 -5.46
N ALA A 515 25.62 -1.47 -5.91
CA ALA A 515 26.30 -2.70 -6.30
C ALA A 515 26.45 -3.65 -5.10
N GLY A 516 26.83 -3.12 -3.93
CA GLY A 516 26.90 -3.92 -2.72
C GLY A 516 25.54 -4.40 -2.20
N LEU A 517 24.47 -3.61 -2.35
CA LEU A 517 23.10 -4.04 -2.08
C LEU A 517 22.68 -5.22 -2.98
N LEU A 518 22.96 -5.15 -4.28
CA LEU A 518 22.68 -6.25 -5.22
C LEU A 518 23.50 -7.50 -4.90
N ALA A 519 24.78 -7.33 -4.56
CA ALA A 519 25.61 -8.44 -4.10
C ALA A 519 25.04 -9.06 -2.82
N GLY A 520 24.67 -8.25 -1.82
CA GLY A 520 24.01 -8.71 -0.61
C GLY A 520 22.72 -9.47 -0.91
N GLY A 521 21.90 -8.97 -1.84
CA GLY A 521 20.67 -9.62 -2.29
C GLY A 521 20.90 -10.99 -2.92
N ARG A 522 21.97 -11.17 -3.70
CA ARG A 522 22.38 -12.48 -4.25
C ARG A 522 22.87 -13.43 -3.17
N LEU A 523 23.58 -12.91 -2.17
CA LEU A 523 24.22 -13.71 -1.14
C LEU A 523 23.26 -14.15 -0.02
N ALA A 524 22.22 -13.36 0.25
CA ALA A 524 21.32 -13.54 1.38
C ALA A 524 20.60 -14.90 1.37
N GLY A 525 20.60 -15.57 2.52
CA GLY A 525 19.88 -16.84 2.73
C GLY A 525 20.43 -18.06 2.00
N GLU A 526 21.56 -17.94 1.29
CA GLU A 526 22.17 -19.03 0.51
C GLU A 526 23.51 -19.48 1.08
N ARG A 527 23.91 -20.72 0.74
CA ARG A 527 25.24 -21.26 1.06
C ARG A 527 26.19 -21.05 -0.12
N HIS A 528 27.34 -20.46 0.17
CA HIS A 528 28.40 -20.14 -0.78
C HIS A 528 29.73 -20.75 -0.34
N GLU A 529 30.46 -21.35 -1.27
CA GLU A 529 31.74 -21.99 -1.00
C GLU A 529 32.84 -21.42 -1.90
N GLY A 530 33.99 -21.07 -1.32
CA GLY A 530 35.18 -20.64 -2.06
C GLY A 530 35.06 -19.29 -2.78
N LEU A 531 34.11 -18.42 -2.39
CA LEU A 531 33.94 -17.11 -3.03
C LEU A 531 35.03 -16.12 -2.61
N ARG A 532 35.45 -15.28 -3.53
CA ARG A 532 36.21 -14.05 -3.25
C ARG A 532 35.26 -12.87 -3.23
N LEU A 533 35.00 -12.32 -2.05
CA LEU A 533 34.21 -11.11 -1.85
C LEU A 533 35.16 -9.90 -1.91
N HIS A 534 35.17 -9.17 -3.03
CA HIS A 534 36.10 -8.05 -3.25
C HIS A 534 35.45 -6.81 -3.82
N GLY A 535 36.01 -5.64 -3.53
CA GLY A 535 35.66 -4.37 -4.21
C GLY A 535 34.25 -3.82 -3.91
N LEU A 536 33.54 -4.38 -2.92
CA LEU A 536 32.13 -4.09 -2.65
C LEU A 536 31.92 -3.48 -1.25
N ARG A 537 30.85 -2.69 -1.13
CA ARG A 537 30.31 -2.22 0.15
C ARG A 537 28.90 -2.77 0.32
N VAL A 538 28.78 -3.94 0.96
CA VAL A 538 27.48 -4.57 1.22
C VAL A 538 26.93 -3.95 2.49
N GLY A 539 25.96 -3.04 2.36
CA GLY A 539 25.44 -2.33 3.51
C GLY A 539 23.93 -2.11 3.46
N ASP A 540 23.36 -1.82 4.63
CA ASP A 540 21.93 -1.58 4.83
C ASP A 540 21.04 -2.74 4.28
N ILE A 541 21.47 -3.99 4.50
CA ILE A 541 20.77 -5.22 4.06
C ILE A 541 20.94 -6.36 5.07
N SER A 542 19.93 -7.22 5.18
CA SER A 542 20.04 -8.49 5.92
C SER A 542 20.56 -9.63 5.06
N LEU A 543 21.63 -10.31 5.53
CA LEU A 543 22.12 -11.53 4.89
C LEU A 543 21.39 -12.78 5.37
N GLY A 544 20.58 -12.67 6.43
CA GLY A 544 19.78 -13.77 6.98
C GLY A 544 20.62 -15.03 7.25
N SER A 545 20.11 -16.18 6.83
CA SER A 545 20.77 -17.48 7.00
C SER A 545 21.87 -17.78 5.98
N ALA A 546 22.54 -16.76 5.44
CA ALA A 546 23.64 -16.97 4.50
C ALA A 546 24.81 -17.72 5.16
N GLU A 547 25.39 -18.67 4.44
CA GLU A 547 26.58 -19.40 4.86
C GLU A 547 27.73 -19.16 3.88
N PHE A 548 28.87 -18.72 4.39
CA PHE A 548 30.10 -18.53 3.63
C PHE A 548 31.14 -19.54 4.11
N VAL A 549 31.60 -20.42 3.22
CA VAL A 549 32.51 -21.52 3.56
C VAL A 549 33.79 -21.40 2.76
N ALA A 550 34.93 -21.32 3.46
CA ALA A 550 36.24 -21.17 2.81
C ALA A 550 36.30 -19.97 1.85
N CYS A 551 35.58 -18.89 2.17
CA CYS A 551 35.54 -17.67 1.36
C CYS A 551 36.67 -16.72 1.73
N MET A 552 37.11 -15.94 0.74
CA MET A 552 38.15 -14.92 0.86
C MET A 552 37.52 -13.53 0.90
N LEU A 553 37.82 -12.74 1.93
CA LEU A 553 37.36 -11.35 2.08
C LEU A 553 38.49 -10.39 1.69
N ASP A 554 38.24 -9.54 0.71
CA ASP A 554 39.27 -8.67 0.12
C ASP A 554 38.76 -7.24 -0.02
N GLY A 555 38.99 -6.43 1.02
CA GLY A 555 38.58 -5.03 1.04
C GLY A 555 37.06 -4.87 1.14
N LEU A 556 36.40 -5.84 1.77
CA LEU A 556 34.96 -5.86 1.98
C LEU A 556 34.56 -4.85 3.07
N ASP A 557 33.56 -4.04 2.77
CA ASP A 557 32.92 -3.12 3.73
C ASP A 557 31.49 -3.58 4.01
N LEU A 558 31.24 -4.05 5.24
CA LEU A 558 29.93 -4.41 5.76
C LEU A 558 29.40 -3.30 6.67
N GLY A 559 28.59 -2.41 6.09
CA GLY A 559 28.10 -1.20 6.76
C GLY A 559 26.59 -1.25 7.03
N GLY A 560 26.17 -1.35 8.29
CA GLY A 560 24.75 -1.45 8.65
C GLY A 560 24.11 -2.78 8.26
N THR A 561 24.94 -3.78 7.93
CA THR A 561 24.51 -5.12 7.54
C THR A 561 24.01 -5.90 8.73
N ASP A 562 22.90 -6.60 8.55
CA ASP A 562 22.38 -7.52 9.56
C ASP A 562 22.91 -8.94 9.30
N LEU A 563 23.74 -9.40 10.23
CA LEU A 563 24.40 -10.71 10.23
C LEU A 563 23.69 -11.71 11.17
N THR A 564 22.48 -11.39 11.64
CA THR A 564 21.68 -12.32 12.45
C THR A 564 21.41 -13.60 11.67
N GLY A 565 21.90 -14.74 12.16
CA GLY A 565 21.79 -16.04 11.47
C GLY A 565 22.84 -16.30 10.39
N THR A 566 23.69 -15.32 10.07
CA THR A 566 24.74 -15.45 9.05
C THR A 566 25.95 -16.19 9.62
N ARG A 567 26.56 -17.06 8.81
CA ARG A 567 27.68 -17.92 9.22
C ARG A 567 28.86 -17.78 8.27
N PHE A 568 29.98 -17.26 8.74
CA PHE A 568 31.28 -17.36 8.09
C PHE A 568 32.03 -18.53 8.72
N LEU A 569 32.42 -19.50 7.90
CA LEU A 569 33.03 -20.77 8.29
C LEU A 569 34.36 -20.91 7.57
N SER A 570 35.46 -20.96 8.34
CA SER A 570 36.83 -21.08 7.79
C SER A 570 37.16 -20.04 6.69
N CYS A 571 36.70 -18.80 6.85
CA CYS A 571 36.98 -17.72 5.89
C CYS A 571 38.29 -17.01 6.23
N GLU A 572 38.88 -16.29 5.28
CA GLU A 572 40.13 -15.53 5.48
C GLU A 572 40.00 -14.10 4.95
N ALA A 573 40.49 -13.12 5.71
CA ALA A 573 40.65 -11.76 5.20
C ALA A 573 42.04 -11.55 4.59
N ILE A 574 42.07 -11.22 3.30
CA ILE A 574 43.31 -11.01 2.53
C ILE A 574 43.78 -9.57 2.64
N THR A 575 42.85 -8.62 2.66
CA THR A 575 43.15 -7.19 2.82
C THR A 575 42.20 -6.59 3.88
N PRO A 576 42.50 -5.38 4.41
CA PRO A 576 41.71 -4.78 5.48
C PRO A 576 40.22 -4.69 5.12
N CYS A 577 39.40 -5.43 5.86
CA CYS A 577 37.95 -5.39 5.79
C CYS A 577 37.41 -4.47 6.90
N LEU A 578 36.20 -3.96 6.70
CA LEU A 578 35.58 -3.01 7.61
C LEU A 578 34.15 -3.45 7.94
N PHE A 579 33.82 -3.50 9.22
CA PHE A 579 32.51 -3.90 9.72
C PHE A 579 31.94 -2.73 10.52
N GLN A 580 31.14 -1.90 9.88
CA GLN A 580 30.55 -0.70 10.49
C GLN A 580 29.11 -0.96 10.89
N ARG A 581 28.75 -0.75 12.16
CA ARG A 581 27.36 -0.85 12.64
C ARG A 581 26.67 -2.18 12.29
N VAL A 582 27.42 -3.27 12.27
CA VAL A 582 26.87 -4.59 11.95
C VAL A 582 25.95 -5.07 13.06
N VAL A 583 24.85 -5.72 12.70
CA VAL A 583 23.95 -6.36 13.67
C VAL A 583 24.32 -7.83 13.83
N VAL A 584 24.48 -8.28 15.06
CA VAL A 584 24.86 -9.66 15.39
C VAL A 584 23.97 -10.23 16.49
N ALA A 585 23.79 -11.55 16.47
CA ALA A 585 23.15 -12.30 17.54
C ALA A 585 24.06 -13.49 17.90
N PRO A 586 24.76 -13.50 19.05
CA PRO A 586 25.70 -14.57 19.39
C PRO A 586 25.13 -15.99 19.36
N SER A 587 23.81 -16.14 19.48
CA SER A 587 23.12 -17.43 19.38
C SER A 587 23.01 -17.98 17.95
N SER A 588 23.17 -17.13 16.92
CA SER A 588 22.92 -17.50 15.53
C SER A 588 23.97 -17.00 14.53
N THR A 589 24.70 -15.93 14.85
CA THR A 589 25.82 -15.40 14.05
C THR A 589 27.10 -16.18 14.32
N VAL A 590 27.80 -16.60 13.26
CA VAL A 590 29.10 -17.26 13.33
C VAL A 590 30.14 -16.49 12.49
N LEU A 591 31.29 -16.16 13.07
CA LEU A 591 32.35 -15.35 12.51
C LEU A 591 33.71 -16.07 12.55
N GLU A 592 33.82 -17.27 11.99
CA GLU A 592 35.10 -17.97 11.85
C GLU A 592 35.90 -17.39 10.67
N ILE A 593 36.48 -16.20 10.90
CA ILE A 593 37.25 -15.48 9.90
C ILE A 593 38.68 -15.25 10.42
N GLY A 594 39.66 -15.77 9.68
CA GLY A 594 41.08 -15.57 9.95
C GLY A 594 41.54 -14.15 9.62
N ASP A 595 42.54 -13.68 10.37
CA ASP A 595 43.27 -12.43 10.13
C ASP A 595 42.41 -11.14 10.13
N ILE A 596 41.24 -11.16 10.80
CA ILE A 596 40.46 -9.95 11.05
C ILE A 596 40.69 -9.45 12.48
N PRO A 597 41.27 -8.26 12.66
CA PRO A 597 41.43 -7.68 13.98
C PRO A 597 40.11 -7.08 14.50
N VAL A 598 39.95 -7.01 15.84
CA VAL A 598 38.72 -6.50 16.48
C VAL A 598 38.44 -5.03 16.12
N ASP A 599 39.47 -4.23 15.86
CA ASP A 599 39.36 -2.82 15.44
C ASP A 599 38.76 -2.64 14.03
N ALA A 600 38.68 -3.71 13.23
CA ALA A 600 37.90 -3.74 11.99
C ALA A 600 36.39 -3.54 12.25
N PHE A 601 35.92 -3.79 13.48
CA PHE A 601 34.52 -3.64 13.88
C PHE A 601 34.28 -2.27 14.53
N GLN A 602 33.69 -1.36 13.75
CA GLN A 602 33.36 0.00 14.15
C GLN A 602 31.87 0.09 14.53
N GLY A 603 31.60 -0.20 15.80
CA GLY A 603 30.25 -0.24 16.37
C GLY A 603 29.52 -1.53 16.02
N VAL A 604 29.00 -2.22 17.04
CA VAL A 604 28.26 -3.48 16.91
C VAL A 604 26.88 -3.29 17.53
N ILE A 605 25.85 -3.78 16.85
CA ILE A 605 24.47 -3.80 17.37
C ILE A 605 24.17 -5.25 17.78
N LEU A 606 23.94 -5.46 19.07
CA LEU A 606 23.53 -6.73 19.61
C LEU A 606 22.02 -6.87 19.50
N ARG A 607 21.55 -7.88 18.76
CA ARG A 607 20.12 -8.21 18.71
C ARG A 607 19.68 -8.88 20.00
N GLY A 608 18.64 -8.35 20.62
CA GLY A 608 18.01 -8.91 21.82
C GLY A 608 16.53 -9.19 21.63
N ASP A 609 15.95 -10.03 22.48
CA ASP A 609 14.56 -10.49 22.37
C ASP A 609 13.50 -9.36 22.41
N ALA A 610 13.81 -8.23 23.06
CA ALA A 610 12.91 -7.10 23.21
C ALA A 610 13.38 -5.82 22.51
N SER A 611 14.68 -5.64 22.31
CA SER A 611 15.24 -4.45 21.64
C SER A 611 16.72 -4.64 21.30
N ASP A 612 17.16 -4.01 20.21
CA ASP A 612 18.56 -3.97 19.78
C ASP A 612 19.40 -3.05 20.68
N ARG A 613 20.58 -3.53 21.12
CA ARG A 613 21.51 -2.80 21.99
C ARG A 613 22.78 -2.43 21.25
N TRP A 614 23.12 -1.15 21.24
CA TRP A 614 24.38 -0.67 20.66
C TRP A 614 25.53 -0.91 21.62
N LEU A 615 26.59 -1.55 21.13
CA LEU A 615 27.84 -1.79 21.85
C LEU A 615 28.89 -0.79 21.38
N TYR A 616 29.47 -0.08 22.34
CA TYR A 616 30.53 0.91 22.10
C TYR A 616 31.81 0.61 22.89
N SER A 617 31.71 -0.11 24.01
CA SER A 617 32.87 -0.52 24.81
C SER A 617 33.71 -1.54 24.02
N PRO A 618 35.02 -1.31 23.83
CA PRO A 618 35.91 -2.25 23.13
C PRO A 618 35.89 -3.65 23.73
N ASN A 619 35.76 -3.76 25.06
CA ASN A 619 35.67 -5.05 25.75
C ASN A 619 34.35 -5.75 25.47
N GLU A 620 33.22 -5.03 25.49
CA GLU A 620 31.92 -5.63 25.19
C GLU A 620 31.81 -6.06 23.72
N ILE A 621 32.36 -5.26 22.80
CA ILE A 621 32.46 -5.61 21.38
C ILE A 621 33.29 -6.89 21.24
N ARG A 622 34.47 -6.94 21.85
CA ARG A 622 35.34 -8.12 21.84
C ARG A 622 34.65 -9.35 22.39
N ASP A 623 34.03 -9.26 23.56
CA ASP A 623 33.34 -10.39 24.20
C ASP A 623 32.19 -10.90 23.32
N THR A 624 31.46 -9.99 22.68
CA THR A 624 30.38 -10.32 21.75
C THR A 624 30.91 -11.00 20.48
N LEU A 625 32.00 -10.49 19.88
CA LEU A 625 32.61 -11.07 18.69
C LEU A 625 33.26 -12.43 18.99
N ASN A 626 33.87 -12.58 20.15
CA ASN A 626 34.37 -13.86 20.66
C ASN A 626 33.23 -14.87 20.81
N ALA A 627 32.08 -14.44 21.35
CA ALA A 627 30.90 -15.30 21.46
C ALA A 627 30.32 -15.68 20.09
N CYS A 628 30.55 -14.87 19.05
CA CYS A 628 30.22 -15.20 17.66
C CYS A 628 31.31 -16.06 16.97
N GLY A 629 32.41 -16.41 17.62
CA GLY A 629 33.45 -17.29 17.05
C GLY A 629 34.62 -16.58 16.35
N LEU A 630 34.72 -15.25 16.44
CA LEU A 630 35.90 -14.53 15.94
C LEU A 630 37.08 -14.73 16.91
N PRO A 631 38.20 -15.34 16.48
CA PRO A 631 39.32 -15.63 17.39
C PRO A 631 40.02 -14.34 17.83
N ALA A 632 40.00 -14.05 19.14
CA ALA A 632 40.77 -12.93 19.69
C ALA A 632 42.29 -13.17 19.62
N ALA A 633 42.99 -12.40 18.80
CA ALA A 633 44.39 -12.10 19.08
C ALA A 633 44.42 -11.15 20.30
N ALA A 634 44.95 -11.64 21.43
CA ALA A 634 45.03 -10.85 22.66
C ALA A 634 46.12 -9.77 22.55
N PRO A 635 45.73 -8.50 22.71
CA PRO A 635 46.34 -7.69 23.75
C PRO A 635 45.29 -7.37 24.83
N GLU A 636 45.70 -7.47 26.09
CA GLU A 636 44.98 -6.83 27.20
C GLU A 636 44.83 -5.36 26.85
N LEU A 637 43.60 -4.89 26.65
CA LEU A 637 43.38 -3.45 26.46
C LEU A 637 43.38 -2.82 27.84
N THR A 638 44.29 -1.89 28.04
CA THR A 638 44.32 -1.11 29.27
C THR A 638 43.18 -0.10 29.20
N THR A 639 42.02 -0.39 29.76
CA THR A 639 40.90 0.57 29.76
C THR A 639 41.13 1.67 30.79
N ARG A 640 40.87 2.91 30.39
CA ARG A 640 40.92 4.08 31.27
C ARG A 640 39.89 3.96 32.39
N ARG A 641 40.25 4.41 33.59
CA ARG A 641 39.36 4.38 34.76
C ARG A 641 38.49 5.63 34.81
N VAL A 642 37.25 5.51 34.37
CA VAL A 642 36.26 6.60 34.37
C VAL A 642 35.04 6.20 35.20
N ASP A 643 34.40 7.17 35.85
CA ASP A 643 33.13 6.95 36.56
C ASP A 643 32.09 6.27 35.64
N PRO A 644 31.54 5.09 36.02
CA PRO A 644 30.53 4.38 35.24
C PRO A 644 29.30 5.24 34.88
N ALA A 645 28.89 6.19 35.73
CA ALA A 645 27.76 7.07 35.44
C ALA A 645 28.07 8.04 34.29
N VAL A 646 29.30 8.56 34.24
CA VAL A 646 29.79 9.42 33.15
C VAL A 646 29.93 8.64 31.85
N LEU A 647 30.46 7.41 31.93
CA LEU A 647 30.59 6.51 30.78
C LEU A 647 29.21 6.17 30.18
N ASN A 648 28.25 5.75 31.01
CA ASN A 648 26.87 5.47 30.58
C ASN A 648 26.20 6.71 29.97
N LEU A 649 26.47 7.91 30.50
CA LEU A 649 25.96 9.15 29.92
C LEU A 649 26.59 9.45 28.55
N LEU A 650 27.91 9.24 28.41
CA LEU A 650 28.61 9.42 27.14
C LEU A 650 28.13 8.43 26.06
N GLU A 651 27.84 7.18 26.43
CA GLU A 651 27.23 6.22 25.50
C GLU A 651 25.86 6.68 25.00
N ARG A 652 25.01 7.24 25.87
CA ARG A 652 23.72 7.82 25.48
C ARG A 652 23.89 9.03 24.55
N VAL A 653 24.87 9.90 24.82
CA VAL A 653 25.23 11.03 23.95
C VAL A 653 25.68 10.52 22.58
N CYS A 654 26.56 9.52 22.55
CA CYS A 654 27.07 8.87 21.35
C CYS A 654 25.94 8.20 20.53
N LYS A 655 24.96 7.59 21.20
CA LYS A 655 23.76 7.01 20.56
C LYS A 655 22.93 8.08 19.84
N VAL A 656 22.68 9.23 20.46
CA VAL A 656 21.95 10.32 19.79
C VAL A 656 22.74 10.85 18.59
N PHE A 657 24.06 11.03 18.76
CA PHE A 657 24.95 11.46 17.68
C PHE A 657 25.20 10.42 16.58
N ALA A 658 24.84 9.15 16.78
CA ALA A 658 24.87 8.14 15.73
C ALA A 658 23.80 8.40 14.66
N HIS A 659 22.71 9.08 15.04
CA HIS A 659 21.58 9.38 14.16
C HIS A 659 21.58 10.82 13.64
N THR A 660 22.29 11.75 14.31
CA THR A 660 22.34 13.16 13.91
C THR A 660 23.73 13.79 14.11
N ASN A 661 24.05 14.82 13.33
CA ASN A 661 25.29 15.60 13.52
C ASN A 661 25.11 16.81 14.46
N PHE A 662 23.85 17.21 14.70
CA PHE A 662 23.47 18.38 15.49
C PHE A 662 22.39 17.98 16.48
N VAL A 663 22.51 18.46 17.72
CA VAL A 663 21.47 18.27 18.72
C VAL A 663 21.15 19.58 19.43
N ALA A 664 19.85 19.88 19.61
CA ALA A 664 19.40 21.06 20.33
C ALA A 664 19.24 20.75 21.82
N GLU A 665 19.93 21.49 22.70
CA GLU A 665 19.92 21.22 24.15
C GLU A 665 18.52 21.38 24.80
N ALA A 666 17.60 22.14 24.18
CA ALA A 666 16.35 22.58 24.80
C ALA A 666 15.06 22.22 24.04
N ALA A 667 15.12 21.45 22.94
CA ALA A 667 13.94 21.20 22.10
C ALA A 667 13.83 19.77 21.54
N ASP A 668 14.85 18.94 21.73
CA ASP A 668 14.87 17.58 21.20
C ASP A 668 14.45 16.59 22.30
N ASN A 669 13.31 15.91 22.12
CA ASN A 669 12.73 15.06 23.17
C ASN A 669 13.71 13.95 23.62
N ASP A 670 14.50 13.42 22.68
CA ASP A 670 15.44 12.32 22.94
C ASP A 670 16.70 12.77 23.68
N PHE A 671 17.15 14.01 23.44
CA PHE A 671 18.32 14.57 24.13
C PHE A 671 17.98 15.22 25.48
N THR A 672 16.70 15.49 25.73
CA THR A 672 16.23 16.06 27.00
C THR A 672 16.50 15.12 28.19
N VAL A 673 16.56 13.81 27.97
CA VAL A 673 16.93 12.82 28.98
C VAL A 673 18.42 12.93 29.34
N VAL A 674 19.28 13.17 28.34
CA VAL A 674 20.72 13.38 28.51
C VAL A 674 20.99 14.68 29.28
N THR A 675 20.32 15.78 28.92
CA THR A 675 20.59 17.09 29.54
C THR A 675 20.11 17.22 30.98
N ARG A 676 19.21 16.32 31.43
CA ARG A 676 18.73 16.25 32.81
C ARG A 676 19.62 15.39 33.74
N ASP A 677 20.58 14.67 33.18
CA ASP A 677 21.51 13.86 33.98
C ASP A 677 22.47 14.76 34.77
N GLY A 678 22.70 14.45 36.05
CA GLY A 678 23.57 15.23 36.93
C GLY A 678 25.02 15.32 36.46
N ALA A 679 25.49 14.32 35.69
CA ALA A 679 26.83 14.30 35.11
C ALA A 679 26.94 15.11 33.79
N TRP A 680 25.83 15.58 33.22
CA TRP A 680 25.82 16.29 31.94
C TRP A 680 26.64 17.58 31.91
N PRO A 681 26.56 18.50 32.89
CA PRO A 681 27.35 19.74 32.86
C PRO A 681 28.85 19.47 32.80
N PHE A 682 29.31 18.43 33.48
CA PHE A 682 30.70 17.98 33.49
C PHE A 682 31.09 17.39 32.12
N LEU A 683 30.34 16.40 31.64
CA LEU A 683 30.60 15.74 30.35
C LEU A 683 30.56 16.73 29.18
N ARG A 684 29.58 17.65 29.18
CA ARG A 684 29.43 18.72 28.18
C ARG A 684 30.67 19.61 28.14
N LYS A 685 31.19 20.01 29.29
CA LYS A 685 32.40 20.83 29.37
C LYS A 685 33.60 20.08 28.80
N ALA A 686 33.78 18.81 29.17
CA ALA A 686 34.86 17.97 28.63
C ALA A 686 34.77 17.82 27.10
N LEU A 687 33.58 17.57 26.55
CA LEU A 687 33.35 17.45 25.11
C LEU A 687 33.67 18.75 24.34
N ILE A 688 33.33 19.92 24.91
CA ILE A 688 33.60 21.22 24.29
C ILE A 688 35.08 21.61 24.41
N ASP A 689 35.66 21.46 25.60
CA ASP A 689 37.05 21.85 25.86
C ASP A 689 38.04 21.02 25.02
N SER A 690 37.71 19.76 24.75
CA SER A 690 38.50 18.88 23.88
C SER A 690 38.18 19.04 22.40
N GLY A 691 37.24 19.91 22.02
CA GLY A 691 36.88 20.16 20.62
C GLY A 691 36.12 19.04 19.93
N LEU A 692 35.64 18.03 20.67
CA LEU A 692 34.81 16.92 20.14
C LEU A 692 33.39 17.37 19.79
N VAL A 693 32.94 18.45 20.42
CA VAL A 693 31.67 19.10 20.17
C VAL A 693 31.84 20.62 20.13
N VAL A 694 31.23 21.27 19.14
CA VAL A 694 31.25 22.73 18.98
C VAL A 694 29.85 23.30 19.16
N PRO A 695 29.65 24.31 20.04
CA PRO A 695 28.38 25.00 20.15
C PRO A 695 28.16 25.90 18.93
N ARG A 696 27.02 25.73 18.26
CA ARG A 696 26.56 26.54 17.13
C ARG A 696 25.25 27.23 17.47
N VAL A 697 25.17 28.52 17.13
CA VAL A 697 23.91 29.27 17.14
C VAL A 697 23.36 29.25 15.72
N ARG A 698 22.18 28.64 15.52
CA ARG A 698 21.46 28.67 14.24
C ARG A 698 20.26 29.61 14.34
N GLN A 699 19.99 30.36 13.28
CA GLN A 699 18.73 31.10 13.12
C GLN A 699 17.60 30.11 12.78
N ALA A 700 17.09 29.41 13.78
CA ALA A 700 15.76 28.83 13.76
C ALA A 700 14.83 29.76 14.58
N SER A 701 13.51 29.57 14.54
CA SER A 701 12.57 30.37 15.35
C SER A 701 12.87 30.21 16.85
N GLY A 702 13.64 31.15 17.42
CA GLY A 702 14.13 31.17 18.80
C GLY A 702 15.66 31.02 18.92
N HIS A 703 16.27 31.64 19.94
CA HIS A 703 17.68 31.46 20.28
C HIS A 703 17.89 30.05 20.82
N LYS A 704 18.32 29.11 19.96
CA LYS A 704 18.65 27.73 20.36
C LYS A 704 20.14 27.48 20.15
N THR A 705 20.80 26.98 21.19
CA THR A 705 22.18 26.50 21.12
C THR A 705 22.15 25.04 20.66
N PHE A 706 22.88 24.76 19.58
CA PHE A 706 23.06 23.42 19.06
C PHE A 706 24.47 22.94 19.38
N LEU A 707 24.60 21.65 19.67
CA LEU A 707 25.88 20.96 19.79
C LEU A 707 26.15 20.21 18.49
N GLU A 708 27.24 20.56 17.81
CA GLU A 708 27.71 19.91 16.58
C GLU A 708 28.90 19.00 16.90
N ARG A 709 28.83 17.72 16.55
CA ARG A 709 29.96 16.80 16.73
C ARG A 709 31.03 17.01 15.67
N THR A 710 32.30 16.94 16.04
CA THR A 710 33.44 17.04 15.12
C THR A 710 34.06 15.68 14.81
N VAL A 711 33.81 14.68 15.66
CA VAL A 711 34.35 13.32 15.55
C VAL A 711 33.21 12.28 15.59
N PRO A 712 33.30 11.16 14.84
CA PRO A 712 32.37 10.04 14.94
C PRO A 712 32.26 9.43 16.35
N PRO A 713 31.05 9.08 16.84
CA PRO A 713 30.85 8.44 18.13
C PRO A 713 31.73 7.22 18.38
N ALA A 714 31.91 6.36 17.38
CA ALA A 714 32.76 5.18 17.48
C ALA A 714 34.24 5.56 17.76
N ILE A 715 34.74 6.63 17.13
CA ILE A 715 36.11 7.11 17.36
C ILE A 715 36.22 7.78 18.73
N ILE A 716 35.19 8.51 19.17
CA ILE A 716 35.13 9.04 20.54
C ILE A 716 35.23 7.87 21.53
N MET A 717 34.43 6.82 21.37
CA MET A 717 34.41 5.69 22.30
C MET A 717 35.66 4.81 22.24
N ALA A 718 36.34 4.75 21.09
CA ALA A 718 37.61 4.03 20.95
C ALA A 718 38.69 4.56 21.91
N GLY A 719 38.66 5.85 22.29
CA GLY A 719 39.64 6.42 23.22
C GLY A 719 39.52 5.97 24.68
N LEU A 720 38.50 5.16 25.02
CA LEU A 720 38.39 4.50 26.31
C LEU A 720 39.56 3.53 26.55
N ASP A 721 40.11 2.97 25.48
CA ASP A 721 41.33 2.17 25.49
C ASP A 721 42.56 3.09 25.48
N VAL A 722 43.45 2.91 26.46
CA VAL A 722 44.68 3.71 26.62
C VAL A 722 45.60 3.53 25.40
N ASP A 723 45.59 2.34 24.81
CA ASP A 723 46.51 1.95 23.75
C ASP A 723 45.92 2.18 22.35
N ALA A 724 44.67 2.65 22.25
CA ALA A 724 44.00 2.92 20.98
C ALA A 724 44.61 4.12 20.24
N THR A 725 44.85 3.94 18.94
CA THR A 725 45.30 5.03 18.06
C THR A 725 44.10 5.92 17.69
N VAL A 726 43.90 7.00 18.44
CA VAL A 726 42.79 7.96 18.26
C VAL A 726 43.31 9.39 18.00
N PRO A 727 42.49 10.29 17.43
CA PRO A 727 42.85 11.70 17.30
C PRO A 727 43.27 12.34 18.63
N SER A 728 44.19 13.31 18.60
CA SER A 728 44.72 13.97 19.79
C SER A 728 43.63 14.60 20.68
N GLU A 729 42.55 15.10 20.06
CA GLU A 729 41.38 15.66 20.71
C GLU A 729 40.62 14.60 21.53
N VAL A 730 40.53 13.38 20.99
CA VAL A 730 39.88 12.24 21.66
C VAL A 730 40.74 11.75 22.82
N ALA A 731 42.06 11.63 22.62
CA ALA A 731 42.98 11.26 23.71
C ALA A 731 42.91 12.26 24.88
N ALA A 732 42.96 13.56 24.58
CA ALA A 732 42.88 14.62 25.59
C ALA A 732 41.53 14.65 26.34
N PHE A 733 40.42 14.32 25.64
CA PHE A 733 39.12 14.15 26.26
C PHE A 733 39.11 13.02 27.31
N TRP A 734 39.62 11.85 26.96
CA TRP A 734 39.62 10.71 27.87
C TRP A 734 40.60 10.85 29.04
N GLU A 735 41.78 11.44 28.82
CA GLU A 735 42.72 11.76 29.91
C GLU A 735 42.08 12.69 30.95
N ARG A 736 41.26 13.65 30.50
CA ARG A 736 40.52 14.55 31.38
C ARG A 736 39.46 13.81 32.19
N LEU A 737 38.68 12.95 31.54
CA LEU A 737 37.66 12.15 32.24
C LEU A 737 38.28 11.23 33.29
N GLU A 738 39.44 10.66 33.02
CA GLU A 738 40.18 9.79 33.94
C GLU A 738 40.78 10.57 35.13
N THR A 739 41.39 11.73 34.87
CA THR A 739 42.02 12.56 35.92
C THR A 739 40.98 13.16 36.88
N ASP A 740 39.87 13.65 36.34
CA ASP A 740 38.80 14.27 37.13
C ASP A 740 37.99 13.21 37.93
N SER A 741 37.88 11.98 37.42
CA SER A 741 37.27 10.84 38.15
C SER A 741 38.11 10.37 39.35
N MET A 742 39.42 10.66 39.38
CA MET A 742 40.29 10.36 40.53
C MET A 742 40.33 11.48 41.58
N SER A 743 39.72 12.64 41.27
CA SER A 743 39.79 13.87 42.07
C SER A 743 38.54 14.16 42.90
N GLY A 744 37.45 13.42 42.67
CA GLY A 744 36.20 13.44 43.44
C GLY A 744 35.98 12.13 44.17
#